data_AF-A0A1V2GK17-F1
#
_entry.id   AF-A0A1V2GK17-F1
#
_cell.length_a   1.000
_cell.length_b   1.000
_cell.length_c   1.000
_cell.angle_alpha   90.00
_cell.angle_beta   90.00
_cell.angle_gamma   90.00
#
_symmetry.space_group_name_H-M   'P 1'
#
loop_
_entity.id
_entity.type
_entity.pdbx_description
1 polymer ?
#
loop_
_entity_poly.entity_id
_entity_poly.type
_entity_poly.pdbx_seq_one_letter_code
_entity_poly.pdbx_strand_id
1 'polypeptide(L)'
;MSTSDDIHNTTATGKCPFHQGGHDQSAGGGTTTRDWWPNQLRVDLLNQHSNRSNPLGEDFDYRKEFSKLDYYGLKKDLKALLTESQPWWPADWGSYAGLFIRMAWHGAGTYRSIDGRGGAGRGQQRFAPLNSWPDNVSLDKARRLLWPIKQKYGQKISWADLFILAGNVALENSGFRTFGCGAGREDVGEPDLDVNWGDEKAWLTHRHPEALAKAPLGATEMGLIYVNPEGPDHSGEPLSAAAAIRATFGNMGMNDEETVALIAGGHTLGKTHGAGPTSNVGPDPEAAPIEEQGLGWASTYGSGVGADAITSGLEVVWTQTPTQWSNYFFENLFKYEWVQTRSPAGAIQFEAVDAPEIIPDPFDPSKKRKPTMLVTDLTLRFDPEFEKISRRFLNDPQAFNEAFARAWFKLTHRDMGPKSRYIGPEVPKEDLIWQDPLPQPIYNPTEQDIIDLKFAIADSGLSVSELVSVAWASASTFRGGDKRGGANGARLALMPQRDWDVNAAAVRALPVLEKIQKESGKASLADIIVLAGVVGVEKAASAAGLSIHVPFAPGRVDARQDQTDIEMFELLEPIADGFRNYRARLDVSTTESLLIDKAQQLTLTAPEMTALVGGMRVLGANFDGSKNGVFTDRVGVLSNDFFVNLLDMRYEWKATDESKELFEGRDRETGEVKYTASRADLVFGSNSVLRAVAEVYASSDAHEKFVKDFVAAWVKVMNLDRFDLL
;
A
#
# COMPACT_ATOMS: atom_id res chain seq x y z
N MET A 1 -33.00 53.59 -14.84
CA MET A 1 -33.09 53.79 -13.38
C MET A 1 -33.00 52.39 -12.79
N SER A 2 -31.81 51.91 -12.40
CA SER A 2 -31.20 52.06 -11.06
C SER A 2 -32.02 51.25 -10.04
N THR A 3 -31.57 50.14 -9.42
CA THR A 3 -30.29 49.72 -8.78
C THR A 3 -30.26 48.16 -8.72
N SER A 4 -29.16 47.39 -8.87
CA SER A 4 -28.00 47.15 -7.96
C SER A 4 -28.44 46.73 -6.54
N ASP A 5 -27.96 45.69 -5.83
CA ASP A 5 -26.67 44.97 -5.82
C ASP A 5 -26.77 43.53 -5.26
N ASP A 6 -25.79 42.73 -5.69
CA ASP A 6 -25.15 41.50 -5.17
C ASP A 6 -25.45 40.95 -3.76
N ILE A 7 -25.61 39.62 -3.68
CA ILE A 7 -25.00 38.80 -2.63
C ILE A 7 -24.40 37.54 -3.26
N HIS A 8 -23.09 37.61 -3.52
CA HIS A 8 -22.21 36.45 -3.67
C HIS A 8 -22.10 35.73 -2.32
N ASN A 9 -22.57 34.49 -2.23
CA ASN A 9 -22.27 33.62 -1.09
C ASN A 9 -21.13 32.66 -1.48
N THR A 10 -19.91 33.13 -1.32
CA THR A 10 -18.69 32.30 -1.38
C THR A 10 -18.53 31.59 -0.03
N THR A 11 -19.14 30.42 0.12
CA THR A 11 -18.82 29.50 1.21
C THR A 11 -17.46 28.86 0.94
N ALA A 12 -16.41 29.41 1.56
CA ALA A 12 -15.11 28.76 1.69
C ALA A 12 -15.26 27.51 2.57
N THR A 13 -15.37 26.35 1.94
CA THR A 13 -15.50 25.04 2.58
C THR A 13 -14.12 24.46 2.88
N GLY A 14 -13.81 24.44 4.19
CA GLY A 14 -12.56 23.95 4.77
C GLY A 14 -12.35 24.43 6.21
N LYS A 15 -13.42 24.87 6.89
CA LYS A 15 -13.37 25.33 8.27
C LYS A 15 -14.32 24.46 9.09
N CYS A 16 -13.79 23.89 10.18
CA CYS A 16 -14.58 23.23 11.20
C CYS A 16 -15.78 24.13 11.57
N PRO A 17 -17.03 23.63 11.58
CA PRO A 17 -18.23 24.46 11.67
C PRO A 17 -18.46 25.13 13.04
N PHE A 18 -17.52 25.02 13.99
CA PHE A 18 -17.61 25.59 15.34
C PHE A 18 -16.61 26.73 15.56
N HIS A 19 -16.80 27.88 14.91
CA HIS A 19 -15.97 29.09 15.14
C HIS A 19 -16.57 30.10 16.16
N GLN A 20 -17.38 29.66 17.13
CA GLN A 20 -17.84 30.52 18.24
C GLN A 20 -17.69 29.89 19.64
N GLY A 21 -16.61 29.14 19.86
CA GLY A 21 -16.14 28.74 21.19
C GLY A 21 -14.61 28.77 21.19
N GLY A 22 -13.99 29.31 22.24
CA GLY A 22 -12.53 29.43 22.33
C GLY A 22 -11.86 28.08 22.10
N HIS A 23 -11.18 27.92 20.95
CA HIS A 23 -10.46 26.70 20.64
C HIS A 23 -9.28 26.54 21.61
N ASP A 24 -9.05 25.32 22.05
CA ASP A 24 -7.77 24.95 22.66
C ASP A 24 -6.66 25.17 21.61
N GLN A 25 -5.80 26.15 21.85
CA GLN A 25 -4.63 26.45 21.01
C GLN A 25 -3.37 25.71 21.51
N SER A 26 -3.49 24.87 22.54
CA SER A 26 -2.39 24.05 23.02
C SER A 26 -2.10 22.88 22.06
N ALA A 27 -0.93 22.26 22.24
CA ALA A 27 -0.48 21.10 21.45
C ALA A 27 -0.49 21.26 19.90
N GLY A 28 -0.31 22.48 19.41
CA GLY A 28 -0.26 22.77 17.97
C GLY A 28 -1.61 23.16 17.36
N GLY A 29 -2.65 23.40 18.16
CA GLY A 29 -3.88 24.04 17.70
C GLY A 29 -3.65 25.49 17.22
N GLY A 30 -4.38 25.91 16.18
CA GLY A 30 -4.23 27.22 15.54
C GLY A 30 -3.76 27.13 14.08
N THR A 31 -3.43 28.26 13.47
CA THR A 31 -2.92 28.31 12.09
C THR A 31 -1.54 27.68 12.00
N THR A 32 -1.37 26.72 11.08
CA THR A 32 -0.15 25.96 10.86
C THR A 32 0.61 26.46 9.62
N THR A 33 1.85 26.01 9.44
CA THR A 33 2.66 26.28 8.23
C THR A 33 1.93 25.92 6.94
N ARG A 34 1.15 24.83 6.93
CA ARG A 34 0.44 24.37 5.73
C ARG A 34 -0.78 25.22 5.39
N ASP A 35 -1.31 25.98 6.33
CA ASP A 35 -2.38 26.94 6.04
C ASP A 35 -1.85 28.13 5.23
N TRP A 36 -0.59 28.53 5.48
CA TRP A 36 0.09 29.59 4.72
C TRP A 36 0.65 29.08 3.39
N TRP A 37 1.21 27.87 3.38
CA TRP A 37 1.84 27.26 2.21
C TRP A 37 1.25 25.86 1.93
N PRO A 38 0.02 25.79 1.38
CA PRO A 38 -0.68 24.51 1.18
C PRO A 38 0.04 23.57 0.20
N ASN A 39 0.84 24.13 -0.71
CA ASN A 39 1.62 23.40 -1.71
C ASN A 39 3.06 23.13 -1.25
N GLN A 40 3.40 23.35 0.02
CA GLN A 40 4.73 23.04 0.53
C GLN A 40 4.99 21.53 0.48
N LEU A 41 6.18 21.16 0.00
CA LEU A 41 6.64 19.77 -0.09
C LEU A 41 6.61 19.06 1.28
N ARG A 42 6.05 17.86 1.32
CA ARG A 42 5.81 17.04 2.52
C ARG A 42 6.99 16.17 2.93
N VAL A 43 8.11 16.80 3.25
CA VAL A 43 9.33 16.12 3.71
C VAL A 43 9.11 15.35 5.03
N ASP A 44 8.13 15.77 5.82
CA ASP A 44 7.74 15.14 7.09
C ASP A 44 7.25 13.69 6.94
N LEU A 45 6.77 13.28 5.75
CA LEU A 45 6.39 11.88 5.48
C LEU A 45 7.57 10.91 5.63
N LEU A 46 8.80 11.39 5.45
CA LEU A 46 10.02 10.59 5.60
C LEU A 46 10.42 10.35 7.07
N ASN A 47 9.63 10.84 8.03
CA ASN A 47 9.83 10.58 9.46
C ASN A 47 8.83 9.54 10.03
N GLN A 48 7.87 9.09 9.21
CA GLN A 48 6.86 8.13 9.66
C GLN A 48 7.47 6.74 9.88
N HIS A 49 6.84 6.00 10.78
CA HIS A 49 7.23 4.66 11.22
C HIS A 49 8.65 4.61 11.76
N SER A 50 9.09 5.72 12.35
CA SER A 50 10.38 5.80 13.04
C SER A 50 10.34 5.06 14.37
N ASN A 51 11.52 4.79 14.92
CA ASN A 51 11.68 4.30 16.29
C ASN A 51 10.98 5.18 17.36
N ARG A 52 10.72 6.46 17.06
CA ARG A 52 10.09 7.41 18.00
C ARG A 52 8.61 7.15 18.22
N SER A 53 7.91 6.62 17.21
CA SER A 53 6.48 6.28 17.31
C SER A 53 6.26 4.81 17.64
N ASN A 54 7.31 3.98 17.65
CA ASN A 54 7.22 2.56 17.97
C ASN A 54 7.42 2.29 19.48
N PRO A 55 6.40 1.82 20.22
CA PRO A 55 6.52 1.55 21.65
C PRO A 55 7.27 0.25 22.00
N LEU A 56 7.62 -0.58 21.01
CA LEU A 56 8.23 -1.91 21.23
C LEU A 56 9.76 -1.87 21.31
N GLY A 57 10.38 -0.76 20.90
CA GLY A 57 11.83 -0.59 20.85
C GLY A 57 12.48 -1.19 19.59
N GLU A 58 13.72 -0.78 19.31
CA GLU A 58 14.45 -1.17 18.09
C GLU A 58 14.87 -2.65 18.08
N ASP A 59 15.06 -3.25 19.25
CA ASP A 59 15.49 -4.64 19.39
C ASP A 59 14.34 -5.66 19.33
N PHE A 60 13.09 -5.18 19.14
CA PHE A 60 11.93 -6.06 19.07
C PHE A 60 11.89 -6.82 17.73
N ASP A 61 11.79 -8.14 17.81
CA ASP A 61 11.68 -9.04 16.67
C ASP A 61 10.33 -9.78 16.74
N TYR A 62 9.40 -9.37 15.87
CA TYR A 62 8.07 -9.94 15.82
C TYR A 62 8.07 -11.41 15.38
N ARG A 63 8.94 -11.80 14.44
CA ARG A 63 9.05 -13.19 13.98
C ARG A 63 9.46 -14.11 15.13
N LYS A 64 10.42 -13.66 15.94
CA LYS A 64 10.85 -14.37 17.14
C LYS A 64 9.75 -14.44 18.21
N GLU A 65 9.00 -13.37 18.44
CA GLU A 65 7.88 -13.42 19.41
C GLU A 65 6.72 -14.30 18.92
N PHE A 66 6.38 -14.22 17.63
CA PHE A 66 5.35 -15.07 17.02
C PHE A 66 5.71 -16.55 17.09
N SER A 67 7.00 -16.91 16.95
CA SER A 67 7.44 -18.31 17.08
C SER A 67 7.11 -18.95 18.45
N LYS A 68 6.88 -18.12 19.48
CA LYS A 68 6.51 -18.55 20.84
C LYS A 68 4.99 -18.66 21.04
N LEU A 69 4.19 -18.29 20.04
CA LEU A 69 2.74 -18.27 20.10
C LEU A 69 2.18 -19.70 20.12
N ASP A 70 1.27 -19.99 21.05
CA ASP A 70 0.37 -21.14 20.90
C ASP A 70 -0.69 -20.82 19.84
N TYR A 71 -0.32 -21.03 18.57
CA TYR A 71 -1.14 -20.68 17.41
C TYR A 71 -2.49 -21.41 17.41
N TYR A 72 -2.50 -22.70 17.75
CA TYR A 72 -3.74 -23.48 17.79
C TYR A 72 -4.60 -23.14 19.01
N GLY A 73 -3.98 -22.79 20.14
CA GLY A 73 -4.69 -22.17 21.27
C GLY A 73 -5.37 -20.86 20.88
N LEU A 74 -4.66 -19.98 20.15
CA LEU A 74 -5.22 -18.72 19.64
C LEU A 74 -6.41 -18.96 18.71
N LYS A 75 -6.29 -19.88 17.73
CA LYS A 75 -7.42 -20.24 16.84
C LYS A 75 -8.61 -20.81 17.62
N LYS A 76 -8.35 -21.61 18.67
CA LYS A 76 -9.41 -22.13 19.55
C LYS A 76 -10.14 -21.00 20.27
N ASP A 77 -9.42 -20.04 20.83
CA ASP A 77 -10.04 -18.90 21.50
C ASP A 77 -10.82 -18.00 20.53
N LEU A 78 -10.29 -17.77 19.32
CA LEU A 78 -11.02 -17.05 18.27
C LEU A 78 -12.31 -17.78 17.90
N LYS A 79 -12.27 -19.11 17.78
CA LYS A 79 -13.45 -19.94 17.50
C LYS A 79 -14.49 -19.86 18.62
N ALA A 80 -14.06 -19.82 19.88
CA ALA A 80 -14.96 -19.64 21.02
C ALA A 80 -15.60 -18.24 20.99
N LEU A 81 -14.80 -17.19 20.78
CA LEU A 81 -15.26 -15.81 20.70
C LEU A 81 -16.36 -15.62 19.65
N LEU A 82 -16.31 -16.35 18.52
CA LEU A 82 -17.34 -16.26 17.49
C LEU A 82 -18.75 -16.46 18.03
N THR A 83 -18.96 -17.28 19.06
CA THR A 83 -20.29 -17.58 19.63
C THR A 83 -20.48 -17.06 21.06
N GLU A 84 -19.50 -16.37 21.63
CA GLU A 84 -19.58 -15.72 22.94
C GLU A 84 -20.14 -14.29 22.81
N SER A 85 -21.42 -14.19 22.48
CA SER A 85 -22.10 -12.91 22.26
C SER A 85 -21.99 -11.97 23.46
N GLN A 86 -21.58 -10.73 23.18
CA GLN A 86 -21.47 -9.65 24.15
C GLN A 86 -22.73 -8.77 24.14
N PRO A 87 -23.25 -8.34 25.30
CA PRO A 87 -24.51 -7.57 25.37
C PRO A 87 -24.39 -6.17 24.77
N TRP A 88 -23.19 -5.58 24.75
CA TRP A 88 -22.95 -4.26 24.16
C TRP A 88 -22.85 -4.31 22.63
N TRP A 89 -22.73 -5.49 22.03
CA TRP A 89 -22.84 -5.68 20.59
C TRP A 89 -23.29 -7.13 20.28
N PRO A 90 -24.59 -7.46 20.42
CA PRO A 90 -25.07 -8.82 20.27
C PRO A 90 -24.75 -9.44 18.90
N ALA A 91 -24.44 -10.73 18.88
CA ALA A 91 -24.04 -11.45 17.68
C ALA A 91 -25.27 -11.89 16.86
N ASP A 92 -25.31 -11.55 15.57
CA ASP A 92 -26.37 -12.01 14.66
C ASP A 92 -26.39 -13.54 14.59
N TRP A 93 -27.56 -14.16 14.79
CA TRP A 93 -27.71 -15.62 14.90
C TRP A 93 -26.77 -16.28 15.93
N GLY A 94 -26.33 -15.52 16.93
CA GLY A 94 -25.36 -15.98 17.93
C GLY A 94 -23.95 -16.20 17.36
N SER A 95 -23.59 -15.59 16.22
CA SER A 95 -22.26 -15.73 15.61
C SER A 95 -21.70 -14.40 15.08
N TYR A 96 -20.44 -14.09 15.40
CA TYR A 96 -19.71 -12.95 14.83
C TYR A 96 -19.02 -13.25 13.49
N ALA A 97 -19.25 -14.42 12.89
CA ALA A 97 -18.51 -14.86 11.69
C ALA A 97 -18.56 -13.84 10.54
N GLY A 98 -19.75 -13.39 10.14
CA GLY A 98 -19.89 -12.38 9.08
C GLY A 98 -19.20 -11.05 9.41
N LEU A 99 -19.26 -10.61 10.67
CA LEU A 99 -18.63 -9.38 11.13
C LEU A 99 -17.09 -9.46 11.04
N PHE A 100 -16.48 -10.59 11.45
CA PHE A 100 -15.03 -10.77 11.37
C PHE A 100 -14.53 -10.99 9.95
N ILE A 101 -15.31 -11.65 9.09
CA ILE A 101 -15.01 -11.75 7.65
C ILE A 101 -15.00 -10.36 7.03
N ARG A 102 -16.04 -9.54 7.28
CA ARG A 102 -16.09 -8.15 6.82
C ARG A 102 -14.90 -7.34 7.35
N MET A 103 -14.55 -7.47 8.63
CA MET A 103 -13.40 -6.74 9.20
C MET A 103 -12.09 -7.07 8.47
N ALA A 104 -11.82 -8.36 8.23
CA ALA A 104 -10.63 -8.80 7.50
C ALA A 104 -10.66 -8.36 6.03
N TRP A 105 -11.83 -8.48 5.36
CA TRP A 105 -12.08 -7.99 4.01
C TRP A 105 -11.78 -6.49 3.89
N HIS A 106 -12.36 -5.65 4.75
CA HIS A 106 -12.18 -4.19 4.72
C HIS A 106 -10.73 -3.78 5.03
N GLY A 107 -10.06 -4.51 5.94
CA GLY A 107 -8.66 -4.24 6.25
C GLY A 107 -7.76 -4.47 5.04
N ALA A 108 -7.89 -5.64 4.41
CA ALA A 108 -7.13 -6.00 3.22
C ALA A 108 -7.59 -5.25 1.96
N GLY A 109 -8.86 -4.85 1.91
CA GLY A 109 -9.56 -4.28 0.77
C GLY A 109 -9.20 -2.84 0.46
N THR A 110 -8.27 -2.20 1.17
CA THR A 110 -7.83 -0.83 0.85
C THR A 110 -6.62 -0.78 -0.09
N TYR A 111 -6.05 -1.95 -0.41
CA TYR A 111 -4.83 -2.09 -1.22
C TYR A 111 -5.00 -1.54 -2.64
N ARG A 112 -3.97 -0.89 -3.19
CA ARG A 112 -3.89 -0.51 -4.61
C ARG A 112 -2.62 -1.05 -5.24
N SER A 113 -2.75 -1.73 -6.37
CA SER A 113 -1.63 -2.40 -7.05
C SER A 113 -0.65 -1.41 -7.70
N ILE A 114 -1.14 -0.24 -8.11
CA ILE A 114 -0.35 0.78 -8.80
C ILE A 114 0.73 1.38 -7.87
N ASP A 115 0.39 1.76 -6.64
CA ASP A 115 1.35 2.35 -5.69
C ASP A 115 1.79 1.38 -4.57
N GLY A 116 1.11 0.25 -4.41
CA GLY A 116 1.38 -0.74 -3.36
C GLY A 116 0.99 -0.28 -1.96
N ARG A 117 0.13 0.75 -1.84
CA ARG A 117 -0.36 1.30 -0.56
C ARG A 117 -1.69 0.70 -0.15
N GLY A 118 -2.09 0.95 1.10
CA GLY A 118 -3.25 0.31 1.71
C GLY A 118 -2.99 -1.17 2.02
N GLY A 119 -4.06 -1.92 2.25
CA GLY A 119 -3.99 -3.34 2.62
C GLY A 119 -3.90 -3.59 4.12
N ALA A 120 -3.73 -4.85 4.49
CA ALA A 120 -3.77 -5.32 5.87
C ALA A 120 -2.40 -5.35 6.57
N GLY A 121 -1.31 -5.16 5.82
CA GLY A 121 0.07 -5.45 6.21
C GLY A 121 0.62 -4.64 7.38
N ARG A 122 -0.07 -3.56 7.76
CA ARG A 122 0.28 -2.66 8.88
C ARG A 122 -0.83 -2.54 9.94
N GLY A 123 -1.98 -3.19 9.73
CA GLY A 123 -3.13 -3.09 10.64
C GLY A 123 -3.77 -1.69 10.70
N GLN A 124 -3.63 -0.87 9.65
CA GLN A 124 -4.04 0.54 9.60
C GLN A 124 -5.54 0.79 9.83
N GLN A 125 -6.40 -0.24 9.72
CA GLN A 125 -7.83 -0.10 10.03
C GLN A 125 -8.11 0.37 11.48
N ARG A 126 -7.11 0.28 12.38
CA ARG A 126 -7.23 0.79 13.76
C ARG A 126 -6.87 2.28 13.94
N PHE A 127 -6.43 2.95 12.87
CA PHE A 127 -6.06 4.36 12.89
C PHE A 127 -6.87 5.17 11.88
N ALA A 128 -6.89 6.49 12.07
CA ALA A 128 -7.44 7.42 11.09
C ALA A 128 -6.67 7.36 9.74
N PRO A 129 -7.32 7.62 8.60
CA PRO A 129 -8.76 7.86 8.48
C PRO A 129 -9.60 6.55 8.44
N LEU A 130 -8.94 5.39 8.28
CA LEU A 130 -9.62 4.12 8.01
C LEU A 130 -10.55 3.68 9.17
N ASN A 131 -10.18 3.96 10.41
CA ASN A 131 -11.01 3.63 11.57
C ASN A 131 -12.38 4.33 11.56
N SER A 132 -12.56 5.36 10.72
CA SER A 132 -13.70 6.28 10.70
C SER A 132 -14.32 6.47 9.32
N TRP A 133 -13.86 5.73 8.31
CA TRP A 133 -14.51 5.71 6.99
C TRP A 133 -15.97 5.26 7.10
N PRO A 134 -16.90 5.85 6.32
CA PRO A 134 -18.30 5.42 6.28
C PRO A 134 -18.50 3.93 5.97
N ASP A 135 -17.63 3.34 5.15
CA ASP A 135 -17.74 1.91 4.84
C ASP A 135 -17.16 1.03 5.96
N ASN A 136 -16.50 1.61 6.96
CA ASN A 136 -15.97 0.91 8.13
C ASN A 136 -16.85 1.06 9.39
N VAL A 137 -18.07 1.58 9.25
CA VAL A 137 -19.05 1.68 10.34
C VAL A 137 -19.18 0.32 11.05
N SER A 138 -19.21 0.37 12.38
CA SER A 138 -19.30 -0.78 13.31
C SER A 138 -18.09 -1.72 13.32
N LEU A 139 -17.05 -1.52 12.49
CA LEU A 139 -15.83 -2.33 12.59
C LEU A 139 -14.96 -1.96 13.79
N ASP A 140 -15.18 -0.79 14.40
CA ASP A 140 -14.66 -0.47 15.73
C ASP A 140 -15.16 -1.46 16.79
N LYS A 141 -16.43 -1.91 16.70
CA LYS A 141 -17.00 -2.97 17.55
C LYS A 141 -16.31 -4.31 17.28
N ALA A 142 -16.10 -4.66 16.01
CA ALA A 142 -15.41 -5.90 15.61
C ALA A 142 -13.98 -5.96 16.20
N ARG A 143 -13.21 -4.89 16.05
CA ARG A 143 -11.86 -4.79 16.62
C ARG A 143 -11.89 -4.83 18.15
N ARG A 144 -12.89 -4.20 18.78
CA ARG A 144 -13.06 -4.22 20.24
C ARG A 144 -13.39 -5.62 20.78
N LEU A 145 -14.17 -6.43 20.06
CA LEU A 145 -14.43 -7.84 20.42
C LEU A 145 -13.14 -8.67 20.47
N LEU A 146 -12.15 -8.35 19.63
CA LEU A 146 -10.86 -9.06 19.58
C LEU A 146 -9.85 -8.59 20.64
N TRP A 147 -10.12 -7.48 21.35
CA TRP A 147 -9.19 -6.94 22.35
C TRP A 147 -8.82 -7.96 23.44
N PRO A 148 -9.75 -8.71 24.06
CA PRO A 148 -9.38 -9.71 25.07
C PRO A 148 -8.41 -10.77 24.53
N ILE A 149 -8.52 -11.13 23.24
CA ILE A 149 -7.60 -12.06 22.57
C ILE A 149 -6.22 -11.41 22.40
N LYS A 150 -6.15 -10.19 21.87
CA LYS A 150 -4.88 -9.44 21.76
C LYS A 150 -4.22 -9.26 23.12
N GLN A 151 -5.00 -8.95 24.15
CA GLN A 151 -4.53 -8.80 25.52
C GLN A 151 -3.92 -10.10 26.06
N LYS A 152 -4.59 -11.24 25.85
CA LYS A 152 -4.11 -12.57 26.29
C LYS A 152 -2.78 -12.96 25.64
N TYR A 153 -2.63 -12.72 24.33
CA TYR A 153 -1.47 -13.17 23.56
C TYR A 153 -0.35 -12.12 23.46
N GLY A 154 -0.62 -10.86 23.80
CA GLY A 154 0.37 -9.79 23.87
C GLY A 154 1.10 -9.58 22.55
N GLN A 155 2.42 -9.43 22.60
CA GLN A 155 3.26 -9.15 21.42
C GLN A 155 3.59 -10.38 20.56
N LYS A 156 3.07 -11.57 20.92
CA LYS A 156 3.22 -12.78 20.11
C LYS A 156 2.31 -12.79 18.88
N ILE A 157 1.33 -11.88 18.82
CA ILE A 157 0.44 -11.68 17.69
C ILE A 157 0.20 -10.18 17.52
N SER A 158 0.42 -9.64 16.33
CA SER A 158 0.10 -8.25 16.00
C SER A 158 -1.40 -8.07 15.78
N TRP A 159 -1.91 -6.84 15.85
CA TRP A 159 -3.27 -6.55 15.41
C TRP A 159 -3.45 -6.83 13.93
N ALA A 160 -2.45 -6.49 13.11
CA ALA A 160 -2.47 -6.76 11.67
C ALA A 160 -2.71 -8.26 11.35
N ASP A 161 -1.98 -9.17 11.99
CA ASP A 161 -2.20 -10.61 11.81
C ASP A 161 -3.49 -11.09 12.48
N LEU A 162 -3.84 -10.56 13.66
CA LEU A 162 -5.05 -10.95 14.38
C LEU A 162 -6.33 -10.64 13.59
N PHE A 163 -6.40 -9.51 12.89
CA PHE A 163 -7.56 -9.16 12.08
C PHE A 163 -7.79 -10.17 10.95
N ILE A 164 -6.72 -10.53 10.24
CA ILE A 164 -6.79 -11.50 9.14
C ILE A 164 -7.09 -12.90 9.67
N LEU A 165 -6.42 -13.32 10.74
CA LEU A 165 -6.64 -14.65 11.33
C LEU A 165 -8.08 -14.80 11.85
N ALA A 166 -8.68 -13.76 12.43
CA ALA A 166 -10.08 -13.77 12.86
C ALA A 166 -11.04 -14.02 11.68
N GLY A 167 -10.81 -13.38 10.53
CA GLY A 167 -11.58 -13.64 9.30
C GLY A 167 -11.40 -15.06 8.76
N ASN A 168 -10.16 -15.57 8.75
CA ASN A 168 -9.88 -16.96 8.36
C ASN A 168 -10.58 -17.98 9.29
N VAL A 169 -10.48 -17.79 10.61
CA VAL A 169 -11.14 -18.66 11.60
C VAL A 169 -12.66 -18.60 11.48
N ALA A 170 -13.22 -17.43 11.18
CA ALA A 170 -14.65 -17.29 10.91
C ALA A 170 -15.10 -18.12 9.70
N LEU A 171 -14.37 -18.06 8.57
CA LEU A 171 -14.63 -18.90 7.40
C LEU A 171 -14.53 -20.40 7.72
N GLU A 172 -13.46 -20.82 8.40
CA GLU A 172 -13.26 -22.20 8.82
C GLU A 172 -14.38 -22.71 9.74
N ASN A 173 -14.81 -21.88 10.69
CA ASN A 173 -15.90 -22.22 11.61
C ASN A 173 -17.25 -22.32 10.90
N SER A 174 -17.45 -21.55 9.83
CA SER A 174 -18.63 -21.65 8.96
C SER A 174 -18.60 -22.86 8.01
N GLY A 175 -17.55 -23.69 8.04
CA GLY A 175 -17.45 -24.89 7.21
C GLY A 175 -16.76 -24.67 5.86
N PHE A 176 -16.15 -23.50 5.64
CA PHE A 176 -15.33 -23.24 4.46
C PHE A 176 -13.87 -23.66 4.69
N ARG A 177 -13.25 -24.31 3.69
CA ARG A 177 -11.83 -24.65 3.75
C ARG A 177 -11.00 -23.54 3.11
N THR A 178 -10.31 -22.75 3.94
CA THR A 178 -9.35 -21.74 3.47
C THR A 178 -8.14 -22.39 2.79
N PHE A 179 -7.45 -21.63 1.93
CA PHE A 179 -6.21 -22.10 1.28
C PHE A 179 -5.05 -22.23 2.26
N GLY A 180 -5.07 -21.42 3.33
CA GLY A 180 -4.09 -21.36 4.42
C GLY A 180 -4.02 -19.95 5.01
N CYS A 181 -3.04 -19.72 5.89
CA CYS A 181 -2.79 -18.42 6.51
C CYS A 181 -1.30 -18.25 6.83
N GLY A 182 -0.71 -17.15 6.38
CA GLY A 182 0.61 -16.68 6.77
C GLY A 182 0.52 -15.45 7.67
N ALA A 183 1.22 -15.50 8.80
CA ALA A 183 1.47 -14.36 9.67
C ALA A 183 2.81 -13.68 9.31
N GLY A 184 3.16 -12.60 10.00
CA GLY A 184 4.39 -11.83 9.77
C GLY A 184 4.14 -10.34 9.46
N ARG A 185 2.92 -9.85 9.72
CA ARG A 185 2.59 -8.42 9.63
C ARG A 185 2.93 -7.76 10.95
N GLU A 186 3.77 -6.74 10.91
CA GLU A 186 4.14 -5.98 12.11
C GLU A 186 3.18 -4.82 12.32
N ASP A 187 2.85 -4.54 13.59
CA ASP A 187 2.04 -3.38 13.95
C ASP A 187 2.86 -2.09 13.84
N VAL A 188 2.22 -1.00 13.38
CA VAL A 188 2.82 0.35 13.36
C VAL A 188 2.26 1.27 14.45
N GLY A 189 2.99 2.31 14.82
CA GLY A 189 2.61 3.20 15.93
C GLY A 189 1.67 4.37 15.57
N GLU A 190 1.45 4.61 14.27
CA GLU A 190 0.84 5.85 13.77
C GLU A 190 0.12 5.63 12.42
N PRO A 191 -0.81 6.54 12.02
CA PRO A 191 -1.49 6.46 10.73
C PRO A 191 -0.53 6.64 9.54
N ASP A 192 -0.80 5.97 8.42
CA ASP A 192 -0.10 6.21 7.15
C ASP A 192 -0.59 7.56 6.56
N LEU A 193 0.26 8.60 6.56
CA LEU A 193 -0.09 9.94 6.03
C LEU A 193 0.38 10.13 4.58
N ASP A 194 1.02 9.09 4.06
CA ASP A 194 1.63 8.93 2.75
C ASP A 194 0.68 8.31 1.72
N VAL A 195 -0.55 7.99 2.09
CA VAL A 195 -1.57 7.48 1.16
C VAL A 195 -2.45 8.60 0.62
N ASN A 196 -2.44 8.79 -0.70
CA ASN A 196 -3.42 9.63 -1.37
C ASN A 196 -4.72 8.84 -1.64
N TRP A 197 -5.68 8.97 -0.73
CA TRP A 197 -7.02 8.37 -0.84
C TRP A 197 -7.93 9.10 -1.85
N GLY A 198 -7.54 10.28 -2.34
CA GLY A 198 -8.28 11.17 -3.23
C GLY A 198 -8.31 12.63 -2.73
N ASP A 199 -8.75 13.54 -3.59
CA ASP A 199 -8.70 14.98 -3.35
C ASP A 199 -9.98 15.57 -2.74
N GLU A 200 -11.04 14.75 -2.64
CA GLU A 200 -12.36 15.13 -2.18
C GLU A 200 -12.32 15.67 -0.73
N LYS A 201 -13.18 16.66 -0.46
CA LYS A 201 -13.29 17.29 0.87
C LYS A 201 -14.52 16.84 1.65
N ALA A 202 -15.31 15.92 1.09
CA ALA A 202 -16.48 15.34 1.72
C ALA A 202 -16.49 13.83 1.51
N TRP A 203 -16.90 13.09 2.55
CA TRP A 203 -17.14 11.65 2.47
C TRP A 203 -18.20 11.33 1.41
N LEU A 204 -18.06 10.15 0.79
CA LEU A 204 -18.99 9.61 -0.20
C LEU A 204 -19.16 10.48 -1.46
N THR A 205 -18.20 11.37 -1.72
CA THR A 205 -18.15 12.10 -2.99
C THR A 205 -17.75 11.14 -4.11
N HIS A 206 -18.59 11.05 -5.15
CA HIS A 206 -18.45 10.09 -6.24
C HIS A 206 -17.34 10.44 -7.24
N ARG A 207 -16.69 9.39 -7.76
CA ARG A 207 -15.71 9.38 -8.83
C ARG A 207 -16.20 8.42 -9.91
N HIS A 208 -16.28 8.90 -11.13
CA HIS A 208 -16.59 8.04 -12.27
C HIS A 208 -15.45 7.05 -12.55
N PRO A 209 -15.73 5.83 -13.04
CA PRO A 209 -14.72 4.79 -13.27
C PRO A 209 -13.55 5.22 -14.17
N GLU A 210 -13.78 6.14 -15.10
CA GLU A 210 -12.75 6.70 -15.98
C GLU A 210 -11.66 7.43 -15.20
N ALA A 211 -12.00 8.03 -14.06
CA ALA A 211 -11.04 8.69 -13.16
C ALA A 211 -10.17 7.68 -12.38
N LEU A 212 -10.57 6.42 -12.31
CA LEU A 212 -9.79 5.34 -11.69
C LEU A 212 -8.77 4.74 -12.65
N ALA A 213 -8.98 4.86 -13.96
CA ALA A 213 -8.10 4.28 -14.97
C ALA A 213 -6.71 4.93 -14.91
N LYS A 214 -5.66 4.11 -14.68
CA LYS A 214 -4.26 4.54 -14.54
C LYS A 214 -3.99 5.49 -13.36
N ALA A 215 -4.94 5.66 -12.46
CA ALA A 215 -4.79 6.46 -11.26
C ALA A 215 -4.54 5.56 -10.06
N PRO A 216 -3.81 6.07 -9.06
CA PRO A 216 -3.80 5.60 -7.69
C PRO A 216 -4.95 4.74 -7.20
N LEU A 217 -6.17 5.16 -7.53
CA LEU A 217 -7.37 5.04 -6.72
C LEU A 217 -8.07 3.68 -6.79
N GLY A 218 -8.43 3.14 -5.63
CA GLY A 218 -9.07 1.83 -5.50
C GLY A 218 -10.59 1.85 -5.29
N ALA A 219 -11.20 3.03 -5.14
CA ALA A 219 -12.62 3.15 -4.77
C ALA A 219 -13.35 4.25 -5.56
N THR A 220 -14.63 4.04 -5.87
CA THR A 220 -15.48 5.02 -6.57
C THR A 220 -15.89 6.20 -5.70
N GLU A 221 -15.77 6.11 -4.39
CA GLU A 221 -16.16 7.18 -3.47
C GLU A 221 -15.13 7.31 -2.35
N MET A 222 -14.89 8.54 -1.90
CA MET A 222 -14.03 8.77 -0.75
C MET A 222 -14.67 8.16 0.50
N GLY A 223 -13.96 7.21 1.13
CA GLY A 223 -14.46 6.52 2.33
C GLY A 223 -15.15 5.18 2.08
N LEU A 224 -15.25 4.74 0.82
CA LEU A 224 -15.61 3.36 0.46
C LEU A 224 -14.39 2.46 0.27
N ILE A 225 -14.57 1.15 0.45
CA ILE A 225 -13.52 0.17 0.14
C ILE A 225 -13.41 -0.02 -1.39
N TYR A 226 -14.53 -0.26 -2.08
CA TYR A 226 -14.56 -0.47 -3.54
C TYR A 226 -15.61 0.40 -4.23
N VAL A 227 -16.88 -0.01 -4.15
CA VAL A 227 -17.99 0.58 -4.92
C VAL A 227 -19.18 0.87 -4.02
N ASN A 228 -20.06 1.75 -4.47
CA ASN A 228 -21.33 2.02 -3.81
C ASN A 228 -22.28 0.82 -3.94
N PRO A 229 -22.77 0.23 -2.83
CA PRO A 229 -23.65 -0.95 -2.86
C PRO A 229 -25.05 -0.67 -3.44
N GLU A 230 -25.44 0.60 -3.59
CA GLU A 230 -26.68 1.04 -4.25
C GLU A 230 -26.48 1.33 -5.76
N GLY A 231 -25.28 1.06 -6.29
CA GLY A 231 -24.86 1.41 -7.64
C GLY A 231 -24.26 2.83 -7.74
N PRO A 232 -23.53 3.14 -8.83
CA PRO A 232 -22.99 4.48 -9.06
C PRO A 232 -24.06 5.57 -8.92
N ASP A 233 -23.76 6.64 -8.18
CA ASP A 233 -24.69 7.75 -7.90
C ASP A 233 -26.07 7.30 -7.34
N HIS A 234 -26.11 6.20 -6.59
CA HIS A 234 -27.35 5.59 -6.08
C HIS A 234 -28.37 5.26 -7.19
N SER A 235 -27.90 4.79 -8.36
CA SER A 235 -28.74 4.52 -9.52
C SER A 235 -29.80 3.44 -9.29
N GLY A 236 -29.51 2.45 -8.45
CA GLY A 236 -30.33 1.24 -8.32
C GLY A 236 -30.24 0.27 -9.50
N GLU A 237 -29.51 0.63 -10.57
CA GLU A 237 -29.44 -0.12 -11.82
C GLU A 237 -28.29 -1.15 -11.78
N PRO A 238 -28.56 -2.47 -11.69
CA PRO A 238 -27.50 -3.47 -11.47
C PRO A 238 -26.39 -3.46 -12.51
N LEU A 239 -26.73 -3.31 -13.79
CA LEU A 239 -25.74 -3.33 -14.87
C LEU A 239 -24.78 -2.13 -14.81
N SER A 240 -25.22 -1.00 -14.25
CA SER A 240 -24.41 0.23 -14.18
C SER A 240 -23.17 0.08 -13.28
N ALA A 241 -23.20 -0.81 -12.30
CA ALA A 241 -22.08 -1.02 -11.38
C ALA A 241 -20.95 -1.88 -11.96
N ALA A 242 -21.15 -2.57 -13.09
CA ALA A 242 -20.17 -3.55 -13.61
C ALA A 242 -18.81 -2.93 -13.93
N ALA A 243 -18.81 -1.77 -14.61
CA ALA A 243 -17.57 -1.06 -14.94
C ALA A 243 -16.83 -0.57 -13.68
N ALA A 244 -17.57 -0.07 -12.70
CA ALA A 244 -17.02 0.36 -11.41
C ALA A 244 -16.40 -0.80 -10.62
N ILE A 245 -17.10 -1.95 -10.55
CA ILE A 245 -16.59 -3.16 -9.88
C ILE A 245 -15.30 -3.61 -10.55
N ARG A 246 -15.28 -3.74 -11.88
CA ARG A 246 -14.10 -4.19 -12.64
C ARG A 246 -12.92 -3.23 -12.50
N ALA A 247 -13.16 -1.92 -12.56
CA ALA A 247 -12.12 -0.91 -12.41
C ALA A 247 -11.50 -0.93 -11.00
N THR A 248 -12.33 -0.96 -9.96
CA THR A 248 -11.86 -0.94 -8.57
C THR A 248 -11.15 -2.24 -8.20
N PHE A 249 -11.74 -3.40 -8.46
CA PHE A 249 -11.10 -4.69 -8.19
C PHE A 249 -9.82 -4.88 -9.02
N GLY A 250 -9.80 -4.43 -10.28
CA GLY A 250 -8.62 -4.42 -11.13
C GLY A 250 -7.48 -3.58 -10.57
N ASN A 251 -7.76 -2.36 -10.08
CA ASN A 251 -6.79 -1.52 -9.38
C ASN A 251 -6.33 -2.11 -8.03
N MET A 252 -7.01 -3.15 -7.53
CA MET A 252 -6.58 -3.93 -6.38
C MET A 252 -5.94 -5.28 -6.75
N GLY A 253 -5.66 -5.49 -8.03
CA GLY A 253 -5.02 -6.69 -8.55
C GLY A 253 -5.92 -7.93 -8.59
N MET A 254 -7.24 -7.76 -8.70
CA MET A 254 -8.20 -8.87 -8.82
C MET A 254 -8.82 -8.90 -10.21
N ASN A 255 -8.84 -10.07 -10.85
CA ASN A 255 -9.51 -10.27 -12.13
C ASN A 255 -11.02 -10.57 -11.95
N ASP A 256 -11.76 -10.74 -13.06
CA ASP A 256 -13.21 -10.99 -13.02
C ASP A 256 -13.59 -12.27 -12.25
N GLU A 257 -12.82 -13.36 -12.37
CA GLU A 257 -13.07 -14.62 -11.65
C GLU A 257 -12.85 -14.46 -10.14
N GLU A 258 -11.75 -13.84 -9.74
CA GLU A 258 -11.43 -13.52 -8.35
C GLU A 258 -12.47 -12.57 -7.75
N THR A 259 -12.93 -11.59 -8.53
CA THR A 259 -13.94 -10.62 -8.14
C THR A 259 -15.29 -11.29 -7.83
N VAL A 260 -15.81 -12.09 -8.76
CA VAL A 260 -17.06 -12.84 -8.55
C VAL A 260 -16.91 -13.79 -7.37
N ALA A 261 -15.78 -14.50 -7.26
CA ALA A 261 -15.55 -15.42 -6.15
C ALA A 261 -15.52 -14.70 -4.79
N LEU A 262 -14.86 -13.54 -4.69
CA LEU A 262 -14.78 -12.76 -3.45
C LEU A 262 -16.13 -12.19 -3.02
N ILE A 263 -16.89 -11.59 -3.94
CA ILE A 263 -18.19 -10.99 -3.63
C ILE A 263 -19.18 -12.09 -3.20
N ALA A 264 -19.35 -13.13 -4.03
CA ALA A 264 -20.29 -14.21 -3.73
C ALA A 264 -19.86 -15.02 -2.48
N GLY A 265 -18.56 -15.24 -2.30
CA GLY A 265 -18.02 -15.94 -1.13
C GLY A 265 -18.22 -15.16 0.16
N GLY A 266 -17.90 -13.87 0.17
CA GLY A 266 -18.17 -13.00 1.32
C GLY A 266 -19.67 -12.95 1.65
N HIS A 267 -20.52 -12.70 0.64
CA HIS A 267 -21.97 -12.56 0.81
C HIS A 267 -22.71 -13.89 0.98
N THR A 268 -22.01 -15.02 1.02
CA THR A 268 -22.60 -16.28 1.49
C THR A 268 -22.91 -16.23 3.00
N LEU A 269 -22.20 -15.38 3.75
CA LEU A 269 -22.21 -15.35 5.21
C LEU A 269 -22.59 -13.95 5.74
N GLY A 270 -23.39 -13.93 6.82
CA GLY A 270 -23.77 -12.71 7.52
C GLY A 270 -24.94 -11.93 6.89
N LYS A 271 -24.96 -10.62 7.16
CA LYS A 271 -25.98 -9.66 6.69
C LYS A 271 -25.43 -8.24 6.66
N THR A 272 -26.18 -7.33 6.03
CA THR A 272 -26.05 -5.88 6.22
C THR A 272 -26.96 -5.38 7.35
N HIS A 273 -26.80 -4.14 7.82
CA HIS A 273 -27.60 -3.57 8.92
C HIS A 273 -28.14 -2.19 8.58
N GLY A 274 -29.47 -2.06 8.61
CA GLY A 274 -30.21 -0.88 8.21
C GLY A 274 -31.58 -0.83 8.87
N ALA A 275 -31.65 -1.15 10.17
CA ALA A 275 -32.90 -1.34 10.92
C ALA A 275 -33.77 -0.08 11.03
N GLY A 276 -33.22 1.12 10.80
CA GLY A 276 -33.92 2.40 10.85
C GLY A 276 -33.11 3.53 10.21
N PRO A 277 -33.62 4.78 10.24
CA PRO A 277 -33.01 5.92 9.58
C PRO A 277 -31.57 6.20 10.07
N THR A 278 -30.65 6.45 9.13
CA THR A 278 -29.23 6.73 9.42
C THR A 278 -29.02 8.03 10.21
N SER A 279 -30.01 8.92 10.28
CA SER A 279 -29.99 10.11 11.13
C SER A 279 -29.89 9.82 12.63
N ASN A 280 -30.12 8.57 13.05
CA ASN A 280 -29.96 8.15 14.44
C ASN A 280 -28.51 7.77 14.79
N VAL A 281 -27.64 7.61 13.80
CA VAL A 281 -26.24 7.22 13.96
C VAL A 281 -25.40 8.45 14.31
N GLY A 282 -24.71 8.39 15.44
CA GLY A 282 -23.83 9.45 15.93
C GLY A 282 -22.50 9.57 15.16
N PRO A 283 -21.59 10.44 15.65
CA PRO A 283 -20.30 10.70 15.02
C PRO A 283 -19.41 9.46 14.86
N ASP A 284 -18.53 9.46 13.88
CA ASP A 284 -17.49 8.44 13.71
C ASP A 284 -16.46 8.45 14.87
N PRO A 285 -15.62 7.41 15.02
CA PRO A 285 -14.69 7.30 16.15
C PRO A 285 -13.75 8.49 16.37
N GLU A 286 -13.30 9.18 15.32
CA GLU A 286 -12.40 10.35 15.46
C GLU A 286 -13.16 11.63 15.85
N ALA A 287 -14.48 11.66 15.68
CA ALA A 287 -15.36 12.77 16.06
C ALA A 287 -16.25 12.46 17.28
N ALA A 288 -16.16 11.24 17.84
CA ALA A 288 -16.98 10.79 18.95
C ALA A 288 -16.56 11.45 20.29
N PRO A 289 -17.49 11.59 21.25
CA PRO A 289 -17.16 12.02 22.61
C PRO A 289 -16.10 11.11 23.27
N ILE A 290 -15.26 11.69 24.12
CA ILE A 290 -14.14 10.97 24.76
C ILE A 290 -14.60 9.75 25.61
N GLU A 291 -15.81 9.80 26.15
CA GLU A 291 -16.43 8.72 26.90
C GLU A 291 -16.79 7.48 26.06
N GLU A 292 -16.83 7.60 24.72
CA GLU A 292 -16.96 6.44 23.80
C GLU A 292 -15.67 5.61 23.73
N GLN A 293 -14.56 6.11 24.28
CA GLN A 293 -13.29 5.38 24.42
C GLN A 293 -12.83 4.75 23.09
N GLY A 294 -12.83 5.53 22.01
CA GLY A 294 -12.40 5.11 20.68
C GLY A 294 -13.39 4.22 19.92
N LEU A 295 -14.63 4.12 20.39
CA LEU A 295 -15.77 3.68 19.57
C LEU A 295 -16.45 4.89 18.92
N GLY A 296 -17.28 4.63 17.91
CA GLY A 296 -18.11 5.64 17.26
C GLY A 296 -19.43 5.08 16.77
N TRP A 297 -20.19 5.87 16.03
CA TRP A 297 -21.47 5.51 15.41
C TRP A 297 -22.50 4.99 16.43
N ALA A 298 -22.48 5.51 17.65
CA ALA A 298 -23.50 5.21 18.65
C ALA A 298 -24.88 5.54 18.09
N SER A 299 -25.81 4.58 18.09
CA SER A 299 -27.13 4.75 17.51
C SER A 299 -28.17 5.03 18.58
N THR A 300 -29.04 6.01 18.32
CA THR A 300 -30.20 6.34 19.16
C THR A 300 -31.48 5.60 18.75
N TYR A 301 -31.42 4.77 17.71
CA TYR A 301 -32.55 3.99 17.22
C TYR A 301 -32.76 2.72 18.05
N GLY A 302 -33.91 2.59 18.69
CA GLY A 302 -34.22 1.43 19.53
C GLY A 302 -33.18 1.24 20.64
N SER A 303 -32.59 0.05 20.71
CA SER A 303 -31.46 -0.28 21.58
C SER A 303 -30.09 0.18 21.05
N GLY A 304 -30.01 0.62 19.80
CA GLY A 304 -28.79 1.02 19.10
C GLY A 304 -27.88 -0.13 18.64
N VAL A 305 -28.23 -1.38 19.00
CA VAL A 305 -27.43 -2.60 18.74
C VAL A 305 -28.35 -3.78 18.40
N GLY A 306 -27.77 -4.92 18.02
CA GLY A 306 -28.55 -6.15 17.77
C GLY A 306 -29.60 -5.96 16.67
N ALA A 307 -30.87 -6.24 16.99
CA ALA A 307 -31.97 -6.11 16.02
C ALA A 307 -32.18 -4.67 15.52
N ASP A 308 -31.71 -3.67 16.26
CA ASP A 308 -31.82 -2.24 15.93
C ASP A 308 -30.52 -1.67 15.33
N ALA A 309 -29.54 -2.52 14.99
CA ALA A 309 -28.26 -2.07 14.45
C ALA A 309 -28.41 -1.35 13.09
N ILE A 310 -27.62 -0.30 12.91
CA ILE A 310 -27.50 0.45 11.67
C ILE A 310 -26.01 0.56 11.34
N THR A 311 -25.62 0.07 10.16
CA THR A 311 -24.24 0.11 9.67
C THR A 311 -24.20 0.80 8.30
N SER A 312 -24.67 0.11 7.25
CA SER A 312 -24.68 0.65 5.89
C SER A 312 -26.00 1.32 5.52
N GLY A 313 -27.05 1.11 6.31
CA GLY A 313 -28.42 1.50 5.97
C GLY A 313 -29.15 0.49 5.08
N LEU A 314 -28.46 -0.52 4.54
CA LEU A 314 -29.07 -1.65 3.83
C LEU A 314 -29.48 -2.73 4.83
N GLU A 315 -30.57 -3.46 4.55
CA GLU A 315 -31.08 -4.53 5.42
C GLU A 315 -31.31 -5.80 4.59
N VAL A 316 -30.19 -6.44 4.23
CA VAL A 316 -30.08 -7.57 3.30
C VAL A 316 -29.50 -8.79 4.02
N VAL A 317 -30.14 -9.93 3.81
CA VAL A 317 -29.64 -11.25 4.20
C VAL A 317 -29.70 -12.15 2.95
N TRP A 318 -28.53 -12.64 2.53
CA TRP A 318 -28.37 -13.31 1.23
C TRP A 318 -28.79 -14.78 1.23
N THR A 319 -28.59 -15.49 2.34
CA THR A 319 -28.72 -16.95 2.40
C THR A 319 -29.61 -17.43 3.55
N GLN A 320 -30.12 -18.65 3.43
CA GLN A 320 -30.95 -19.33 4.42
C GLN A 320 -30.11 -19.84 5.60
N THR A 321 -28.79 -19.92 5.44
CA THR A 321 -27.84 -20.37 6.46
C THR A 321 -26.71 -19.36 6.65
N PRO A 322 -26.96 -18.15 7.20
CA PRO A 322 -26.01 -17.04 7.19
C PRO A 322 -24.71 -17.29 7.98
N THR A 323 -24.67 -18.34 8.80
CA THR A 323 -23.48 -18.72 9.58
C THR A 323 -22.78 -19.97 9.05
N GLN A 324 -23.27 -20.57 7.95
CA GLN A 324 -22.73 -21.79 7.35
C GLN A 324 -22.48 -21.60 5.85
N TRP A 325 -21.31 -22.03 5.40
CA TRP A 325 -20.92 -22.02 4.00
C TRP A 325 -21.89 -22.85 3.16
N SER A 326 -22.32 -22.30 2.03
CA SER A 326 -23.30 -22.90 1.13
C SER A 326 -23.14 -22.32 -0.28
N ASN A 327 -23.87 -22.87 -1.26
CA ASN A 327 -23.99 -22.25 -2.59
C ASN A 327 -25.26 -21.40 -2.72
N TYR A 328 -25.94 -21.10 -1.59
CA TYR A 328 -27.25 -20.46 -1.61
C TYR A 328 -27.24 -19.03 -2.14
N PHE A 329 -26.09 -18.33 -2.11
CA PHE A 329 -25.95 -17.03 -2.75
C PHE A 329 -26.29 -17.12 -4.25
N PHE A 330 -25.62 -18.01 -4.98
CA PHE A 330 -25.87 -18.21 -6.41
C PHE A 330 -27.22 -18.86 -6.67
N GLU A 331 -27.65 -19.82 -5.85
CA GLU A 331 -28.97 -20.42 -6.01
C GLU A 331 -30.07 -19.36 -5.91
N ASN A 332 -30.02 -18.50 -4.89
CA ASN A 332 -30.99 -17.42 -4.73
C ASN A 332 -30.89 -16.40 -5.87
N LEU A 333 -29.66 -15.98 -6.24
CA LEU A 333 -29.41 -15.00 -7.30
C LEU A 333 -30.07 -15.36 -8.62
N PHE A 334 -30.01 -16.64 -9.01
CA PHE A 334 -30.55 -17.14 -10.29
C PHE A 334 -31.95 -17.76 -10.20
N LYS A 335 -32.38 -18.25 -9.03
CA LYS A 335 -33.70 -18.88 -8.86
C LYS A 335 -34.85 -17.88 -8.88
N TYR A 336 -34.63 -16.67 -8.35
CA TYR A 336 -35.68 -15.69 -8.19
C TYR A 336 -35.55 -14.53 -9.18
N GLU A 337 -36.68 -13.90 -9.47
CA GLU A 337 -36.73 -12.57 -10.05
C GLU A 337 -36.74 -11.53 -8.93
N TRP A 338 -36.14 -10.37 -9.20
CA TRP A 338 -35.81 -9.36 -8.21
C TRP A 338 -36.58 -8.08 -8.49
N VAL A 339 -37.24 -7.53 -7.47
CA VAL A 339 -37.88 -6.22 -7.53
C VAL A 339 -37.15 -5.25 -6.60
N GLN A 340 -36.89 -4.05 -7.11
CA GLN A 340 -36.27 -3.00 -6.31
C GLN A 340 -37.22 -2.57 -5.20
N THR A 341 -36.68 -2.44 -3.99
CA THR A 341 -37.39 -2.00 -2.79
C THR A 341 -36.51 -1.04 -1.99
N ARG A 342 -37.00 -0.62 -0.81
CA ARG A 342 -36.28 0.25 0.11
C ARG A 342 -36.08 -0.44 1.45
N SER A 343 -34.89 -0.34 2.02
CA SER A 343 -34.62 -0.76 3.40
C SER A 343 -35.43 0.08 4.40
N PRO A 344 -35.51 -0.32 5.67
CA PRO A 344 -36.07 0.53 6.73
C PRO A 344 -35.35 1.89 6.89
N ALA A 345 -34.07 1.98 6.48
CA ALA A 345 -33.32 3.23 6.45
C ALA A 345 -33.51 4.05 5.15
N GLY A 346 -34.20 3.50 4.14
CA GLY A 346 -34.46 4.15 2.85
C GLY A 346 -33.43 3.85 1.75
N ALA A 347 -32.48 2.95 1.97
CA ALA A 347 -31.48 2.55 0.96
C ALA A 347 -32.10 1.66 -0.13
N ILE A 348 -31.57 1.73 -1.36
CA ILE A 348 -31.96 0.89 -2.49
C ILE A 348 -31.44 -0.54 -2.27
N GLN A 349 -32.35 -1.50 -2.32
CA GLN A 349 -32.02 -2.92 -2.31
C GLN A 349 -33.04 -3.70 -3.14
N PHE A 350 -32.86 -5.00 -3.26
CA PHE A 350 -33.77 -5.89 -3.99
C PHE A 350 -34.35 -6.96 -3.08
N GLU A 351 -35.61 -7.30 -3.31
CA GLU A 351 -36.31 -8.43 -2.69
C GLU A 351 -36.79 -9.39 -3.79
N ALA A 352 -36.79 -10.69 -3.50
CA ALA A 352 -37.32 -11.69 -4.41
C ALA A 352 -38.86 -11.61 -4.51
N VAL A 353 -39.41 -11.54 -5.72
CA VAL A 353 -40.85 -11.28 -5.96
C VAL A 353 -41.74 -12.36 -5.34
N ASP A 354 -41.63 -13.60 -5.83
CA ASP A 354 -42.50 -14.73 -5.46
C ASP A 354 -41.80 -15.77 -4.56
N ALA A 355 -40.79 -15.35 -3.80
CA ALA A 355 -40.11 -16.24 -2.87
C ALA A 355 -40.90 -16.44 -1.56
N PRO A 356 -40.90 -17.65 -0.97
CA PRO A 356 -41.37 -17.86 0.39
C PRO A 356 -40.43 -17.18 1.41
N GLU A 357 -40.96 -16.92 2.61
CA GLU A 357 -40.16 -16.44 3.75
C GLU A 357 -39.29 -17.58 4.30
N ILE A 358 -38.05 -17.64 3.82
CA ILE A 358 -37.10 -18.73 4.12
C ILE A 358 -35.83 -18.25 4.80
N ILE A 359 -35.62 -16.95 4.86
CA ILE A 359 -34.43 -16.35 5.45
C ILE A 359 -34.68 -16.10 6.94
N PRO A 360 -33.85 -16.63 7.86
CA PRO A 360 -34.06 -16.50 9.29
C PRO A 360 -33.78 -15.08 9.80
N ASP A 361 -34.55 -14.62 10.77
CA ASP A 361 -34.23 -13.40 11.52
C ASP A 361 -33.02 -13.62 12.46
N PRO A 362 -32.12 -12.62 12.64
CA PRO A 362 -30.92 -12.77 13.48
C PRO A 362 -31.19 -12.91 14.98
N PHE A 363 -32.35 -12.49 15.49
CA PHE A 363 -32.65 -12.48 16.94
C PHE A 363 -33.97 -13.15 17.31
N ASP A 364 -34.86 -13.42 16.35
CA ASP A 364 -36.15 -14.08 16.59
C ASP A 364 -36.34 -15.31 15.68
N PRO A 365 -36.13 -16.55 16.17
CA PRO A 365 -36.23 -17.76 15.34
C PRO A 365 -37.65 -18.04 14.82
N SER A 366 -38.67 -17.35 15.34
CA SER A 366 -40.05 -17.47 14.84
C SER A 366 -40.32 -16.61 13.61
N LYS A 367 -39.45 -15.63 13.32
CA LYS A 367 -39.58 -14.71 12.19
C LYS A 367 -38.70 -15.15 11.02
N LYS A 368 -39.24 -14.98 9.82
CA LYS A 368 -38.53 -15.17 8.56
C LYS A 368 -38.84 -14.02 7.61
N ARG A 369 -37.99 -13.86 6.59
CA ARG A 369 -38.14 -12.88 5.52
C ARG A 369 -37.85 -13.52 4.17
N LYS A 370 -38.19 -12.80 3.09
CA LYS A 370 -37.83 -13.21 1.73
C LYS A 370 -36.33 -12.98 1.48
N PRO A 371 -35.72 -13.70 0.52
CA PRO A 371 -34.38 -13.39 0.03
C PRO A 371 -34.26 -11.96 -0.47
N THR A 372 -33.11 -11.35 -0.22
CA THR A 372 -32.78 -9.97 -0.60
C THR A 372 -31.37 -9.92 -1.19
N MET A 373 -31.10 -8.93 -2.04
CA MET A 373 -29.81 -8.72 -2.70
C MET A 373 -29.48 -7.22 -2.77
N LEU A 374 -28.19 -6.89 -2.85
CA LEU A 374 -27.71 -5.55 -3.18
C LEU A 374 -27.80 -5.31 -4.70
N VAL A 375 -27.69 -4.04 -5.11
CA VAL A 375 -27.57 -3.68 -6.53
C VAL A 375 -26.33 -4.36 -7.14
N THR A 376 -25.22 -4.32 -6.41
CA THR A 376 -23.93 -4.90 -6.80
C THR A 376 -23.93 -6.44 -6.85
N ASP A 377 -24.77 -7.11 -6.06
CA ASP A 377 -24.94 -8.56 -6.15
C ASP A 377 -25.62 -8.95 -7.47
N LEU A 378 -26.66 -8.20 -7.84
CA LEU A 378 -27.39 -8.43 -9.08
C LEU A 378 -26.52 -8.15 -10.30
N THR A 379 -25.54 -7.25 -10.21
CA THR A 379 -24.55 -7.03 -11.27
C THR A 379 -23.86 -8.33 -11.69
N LEU A 380 -23.61 -9.25 -10.76
CA LEU A 380 -22.97 -10.54 -11.06
C LEU A 380 -23.83 -11.45 -11.95
N ARG A 381 -25.16 -11.22 -12.00
CA ARG A 381 -26.09 -11.90 -12.90
C ARG A 381 -26.32 -11.15 -14.22
N PHE A 382 -26.20 -9.83 -14.23
CA PHE A 382 -26.58 -9.01 -15.38
C PHE A 382 -25.41 -8.59 -16.28
N ASP A 383 -24.18 -8.48 -15.77
CA ASP A 383 -22.98 -8.28 -16.60
C ASP A 383 -22.64 -9.58 -17.37
N PRO A 384 -22.43 -9.54 -18.69
CA PRO A 384 -22.24 -10.76 -19.48
C PRO A 384 -21.04 -11.63 -19.08
N GLU A 385 -19.94 -11.06 -18.58
CA GLU A 385 -18.76 -11.85 -18.19
C GLU A 385 -18.91 -12.36 -16.76
N PHE A 386 -19.38 -11.52 -15.82
CA PHE A 386 -19.69 -11.98 -14.47
C PHE A 386 -20.79 -13.05 -14.45
N GLU A 387 -21.78 -12.95 -15.33
CA GLU A 387 -22.88 -13.92 -15.44
C GLU A 387 -22.35 -15.32 -15.79
N LYS A 388 -21.44 -15.42 -16.77
CA LYS A 388 -20.83 -16.70 -17.18
C LYS A 388 -20.10 -17.35 -16.01
N ILE A 389 -19.31 -16.55 -15.27
CA ILE A 389 -18.56 -17.02 -14.11
C ILE A 389 -19.52 -17.45 -13.00
N SER A 390 -20.52 -16.61 -12.69
CA SER A 390 -21.53 -16.87 -11.66
C SER A 390 -22.37 -18.11 -11.98
N ARG A 391 -22.76 -18.31 -13.24
CA ARG A 391 -23.48 -19.50 -13.68
C ARG A 391 -22.61 -20.75 -13.63
N ARG A 392 -21.31 -20.64 -13.94
CA ARG A 392 -20.36 -21.74 -13.75
C ARG A 392 -20.25 -22.10 -12.27
N PHE A 393 -20.09 -21.13 -11.38
CA PHE A 393 -20.03 -21.35 -9.92
C PHE A 393 -21.34 -21.87 -9.32
N LEU A 394 -22.50 -21.49 -9.86
CA LEU A 394 -23.78 -22.11 -9.52
C LEU A 394 -23.78 -23.61 -9.85
N ASN A 395 -23.33 -23.97 -11.04
CA ASN A 395 -23.38 -25.35 -11.55
C ASN A 395 -22.22 -26.24 -11.06
N ASP A 396 -21.11 -25.62 -10.63
CA ASP A 396 -19.94 -26.27 -10.07
C ASP A 396 -19.49 -25.55 -8.78
N PRO A 397 -20.10 -25.91 -7.63
CA PRO A 397 -19.73 -25.34 -6.34
C PRO A 397 -18.27 -25.62 -5.95
N GLN A 398 -17.63 -26.65 -6.52
CA GLN A 398 -16.24 -26.95 -6.21
C GLN A 398 -15.30 -25.95 -6.89
N ALA A 399 -15.58 -25.57 -8.14
CA ALA A 399 -14.86 -24.50 -8.81
C ALA A 399 -14.99 -23.17 -8.05
N PHE A 400 -16.18 -22.87 -7.52
CA PHE A 400 -16.38 -21.70 -6.66
C PHE A 400 -15.54 -21.76 -5.39
N ASN A 401 -15.58 -22.89 -4.67
CA ASN A 401 -14.82 -23.06 -3.44
C ASN A 401 -13.31 -22.88 -3.66
N GLU A 402 -12.78 -23.43 -4.75
CA GLU A 402 -11.35 -23.28 -5.09
C GLU A 402 -10.99 -21.83 -5.45
N ALA A 403 -11.80 -21.18 -6.28
CA ALA A 403 -11.59 -19.79 -6.66
C ALA A 403 -11.64 -18.85 -5.45
N PHE A 404 -12.64 -19.02 -4.58
CA PHE A 404 -12.77 -18.20 -3.37
C PHE A 404 -11.63 -18.45 -2.38
N ALA A 405 -11.21 -19.71 -2.18
CA ALA A 405 -10.10 -20.01 -1.27
C ALA A 405 -8.80 -19.32 -1.69
N ARG A 406 -8.50 -19.36 -3.00
CA ARG A 406 -7.31 -18.74 -3.59
C ARG A 406 -7.42 -17.21 -3.60
N ALA A 407 -8.57 -16.65 -3.98
CA ALA A 407 -8.79 -15.21 -4.02
C ALA A 407 -8.79 -14.58 -2.61
N TRP A 408 -9.37 -15.26 -1.61
CA TRP A 408 -9.31 -14.84 -0.21
C TRP A 408 -7.87 -14.83 0.33
N PHE A 409 -7.08 -15.86 0.01
CA PHE A 409 -5.67 -15.90 0.41
C PHE A 409 -4.88 -14.78 -0.26
N LYS A 410 -5.06 -14.56 -1.58
CA LYS A 410 -4.45 -13.44 -2.30
C LYS A 410 -4.84 -12.10 -1.69
N LEU A 411 -6.12 -11.84 -1.49
CA LEU A 411 -6.63 -10.61 -0.86
C LEU A 411 -5.90 -10.32 0.44
N THR A 412 -5.84 -11.32 1.31
CA THR A 412 -5.34 -11.13 2.68
C THR A 412 -3.82 -11.11 2.76
N HIS A 413 -3.08 -11.51 1.72
CA HIS A 413 -1.61 -11.62 1.75
C HIS A 413 -0.87 -10.86 0.64
N ARG A 414 -1.57 -10.21 -0.30
CA ARG A 414 -0.99 -9.48 -1.46
C ARG A 414 0.01 -8.38 -1.11
N ASP A 415 -0.04 -7.85 0.11
CA ASP A 415 0.85 -6.79 0.62
C ASP A 415 1.90 -7.29 1.63
N MET A 416 2.02 -8.61 1.78
CA MET A 416 3.03 -9.22 2.62
C MET A 416 4.39 -9.39 1.93
N GLY A 417 4.48 -9.13 0.62
CA GLY A 417 5.69 -9.35 -0.17
C GLY A 417 6.04 -10.83 -0.36
N PRO A 418 7.34 -11.16 -0.52
CA PRO A 418 7.80 -12.51 -0.78
C PRO A 418 7.41 -13.51 0.32
N LYS A 419 7.22 -14.77 -0.07
CA LYS A 419 6.82 -15.86 0.84
C LYS A 419 7.80 -16.13 1.99
N SER A 420 9.07 -15.73 1.89
CA SER A 420 10.03 -15.77 3.00
C SER A 420 9.58 -14.96 4.23
N ARG A 421 8.70 -13.96 4.03
CA ARG A 421 8.10 -13.20 5.12
C ARG A 421 7.00 -13.94 5.88
N TYR A 422 6.48 -15.03 5.33
CA TYR A 422 5.30 -15.70 5.85
C TYR A 422 5.72 -16.67 6.95
N ILE A 423 5.06 -16.57 8.11
CA ILE A 423 5.34 -17.42 9.29
C ILE A 423 4.06 -18.10 9.78
N GLY A 424 4.25 -19.21 10.51
CA GLY A 424 3.15 -19.99 11.08
C GLY A 424 2.93 -21.34 10.40
N PRO A 425 2.14 -22.23 11.03
CA PRO A 425 2.03 -23.63 10.62
C PRO A 425 1.10 -23.87 9.42
N GLU A 426 0.37 -22.85 8.96
CA GLU A 426 -0.66 -22.95 7.91
C GLU A 426 -0.31 -22.20 6.62
N VAL A 427 0.97 -21.83 6.44
CA VAL A 427 1.44 -21.21 5.19
C VAL A 427 1.28 -22.22 4.04
N PRO A 428 0.54 -21.88 2.97
CA PRO A 428 0.38 -22.76 1.82
C PRO A 428 1.73 -23.14 1.19
N LYS A 429 1.87 -24.41 0.79
CA LYS A 429 3.11 -24.91 0.16
C LYS A 429 3.29 -24.42 -1.27
N GLU A 430 2.19 -24.23 -2.00
CA GLU A 430 2.21 -23.72 -3.38
C GLU A 430 2.77 -22.29 -3.44
N ASP A 431 3.58 -22.00 -4.44
CA ASP A 431 4.03 -20.64 -4.75
C ASP A 431 3.07 -20.06 -5.78
N LEU A 432 2.51 -18.89 -5.48
CA LEU A 432 1.54 -18.20 -6.34
C LEU A 432 2.23 -17.05 -7.05
N ILE A 433 1.88 -16.84 -8.33
CA ILE A 433 2.58 -15.86 -9.18
C ILE A 433 2.58 -14.44 -8.62
N TRP A 434 1.50 -14.02 -7.96
CA TRP A 434 1.38 -12.69 -7.34
C TRP A 434 2.29 -12.49 -6.12
N GLN A 435 2.93 -13.56 -5.61
CA GLN A 435 3.94 -13.49 -4.54
C GLN A 435 5.34 -13.15 -5.09
N ASP A 436 5.46 -12.91 -6.40
CA ASP A 436 6.72 -12.70 -7.12
C ASP A 436 7.76 -13.78 -6.76
N PRO A 437 7.44 -15.09 -6.94
CA PRO A 437 8.18 -16.18 -6.33
C PRO A 437 9.65 -16.21 -6.76
N LEU A 438 10.51 -16.63 -5.83
CA LEU A 438 11.94 -16.79 -6.04
C LEU A 438 12.31 -18.27 -5.93
N PRO A 439 13.24 -18.80 -6.75
CA PRO A 439 13.70 -20.17 -6.62
C PRO A 439 14.54 -20.34 -5.35
N GLN A 440 14.80 -21.60 -4.98
CA GLN A 440 15.73 -21.92 -3.89
C GLN A 440 17.16 -21.48 -4.24
N PRO A 441 17.96 -21.05 -3.25
CA PRO A 441 19.34 -20.66 -3.47
C PRO A 441 20.19 -21.86 -3.93
N ILE A 442 20.90 -21.70 -5.04
CA ILE A 442 21.82 -22.70 -5.59
C ILE A 442 23.29 -22.35 -5.35
N TYR A 443 23.58 -21.09 -5.02
CA TYR A 443 24.92 -20.58 -4.74
C TYR A 443 25.10 -20.30 -3.24
N ASN A 444 26.32 -20.48 -2.74
CA ASN A 444 26.71 -20.13 -1.38
C ASN A 444 28.16 -19.61 -1.38
N PRO A 445 28.40 -18.39 -1.89
CA PRO A 445 29.76 -17.88 -2.06
C PRO A 445 30.44 -17.69 -0.71
N THR A 446 31.71 -18.12 -0.63
CA THR A 446 32.57 -17.87 0.53
C THR A 446 33.08 -16.42 0.53
N GLU A 447 33.65 -15.97 1.65
CA GLU A 447 34.32 -14.65 1.71
C GLU A 447 35.39 -14.49 0.62
N GLN A 448 36.15 -15.55 0.31
CA GLN A 448 37.15 -15.53 -0.75
C GLN A 448 36.50 -15.42 -2.13
N ASP A 449 35.39 -16.14 -2.39
CA ASP A 449 34.66 -16.00 -3.66
C ASP A 449 34.18 -14.55 -3.85
N ILE A 450 33.72 -13.88 -2.79
CA ILE A 450 33.32 -12.46 -2.84
C ILE A 450 34.52 -11.56 -3.16
N ILE A 451 35.68 -11.78 -2.53
CA ILE A 451 36.90 -11.02 -2.83
C ILE A 451 37.30 -11.19 -4.30
N ASP A 452 37.32 -12.42 -4.80
CA ASP A 452 37.71 -12.73 -6.18
C ASP A 452 36.73 -12.12 -7.19
N LEU A 453 35.43 -12.17 -6.90
CA LEU A 453 34.39 -11.53 -7.71
C LEU A 453 34.52 -10.01 -7.71
N LYS A 454 34.85 -9.38 -6.57
CA LYS A 454 35.11 -7.93 -6.52
C LYS A 454 36.29 -7.55 -7.41
N PHE A 455 37.36 -8.36 -7.43
CA PHE A 455 38.48 -8.14 -8.36
C PHE A 455 38.06 -8.30 -9.82
N ALA A 456 37.34 -9.37 -10.17
CA ALA A 456 36.85 -9.58 -11.54
C ALA A 456 35.95 -8.45 -12.04
N ILE A 457 35.04 -7.95 -11.18
CA ILE A 457 34.20 -6.79 -11.46
C ILE A 457 35.06 -5.53 -11.59
N ALA A 458 36.05 -5.34 -10.71
CA ALA A 458 36.92 -4.18 -10.75
C ALA A 458 37.74 -4.11 -12.05
N ASP A 459 38.15 -5.25 -12.60
CA ASP A 459 38.93 -5.38 -13.83
C ASP A 459 38.07 -5.51 -15.10
N SER A 460 36.74 -5.48 -14.97
CA SER A 460 35.79 -5.69 -16.08
C SER A 460 35.79 -4.59 -17.14
N GLY A 461 36.39 -3.44 -16.84
CA GLY A 461 36.35 -2.25 -17.70
C GLY A 461 35.10 -1.38 -17.53
N LEU A 462 34.12 -1.81 -16.73
CA LEU A 462 32.95 -0.99 -16.39
C LEU A 462 33.36 0.21 -15.52
N SER A 463 32.79 1.37 -15.85
CA SER A 463 32.96 2.60 -15.09
C SER A 463 32.22 2.57 -13.75
N VAL A 464 32.60 3.45 -12.82
CA VAL A 464 31.87 3.66 -11.56
C VAL A 464 30.39 3.95 -11.81
N SER A 465 30.08 4.80 -12.79
CA SER A 465 28.71 5.14 -13.16
C SER A 465 27.90 3.91 -13.58
N GLU A 466 28.45 3.04 -14.44
CA GLU A 466 27.77 1.82 -14.89
C GLU A 466 27.53 0.83 -13.74
N LEU A 467 28.55 0.63 -12.89
CA LEU A 467 28.49 -0.26 -11.73
C LEU A 467 27.41 0.17 -10.71
N VAL A 468 27.34 1.47 -10.44
CA VAL A 468 26.34 2.05 -9.52
C VAL A 468 24.96 2.06 -10.15
N SER A 469 24.84 2.42 -11.42
CA SER A 469 23.55 2.54 -12.12
C SER A 469 22.85 1.18 -12.27
N VAL A 470 23.59 0.10 -12.57
CA VAL A 470 22.99 -1.24 -12.70
C VAL A 470 22.49 -1.78 -11.36
N ALA A 471 23.23 -1.55 -10.28
CA ALA A 471 22.80 -1.94 -8.94
C ALA A 471 21.58 -1.13 -8.48
N TRP A 472 21.59 0.19 -8.69
CA TRP A 472 20.47 1.06 -8.33
C TRP A 472 19.21 0.74 -9.14
N ALA A 473 19.33 0.56 -10.46
CA ALA A 473 18.21 0.20 -11.32
C ALA A 473 17.51 -1.08 -10.87
N SER A 474 18.26 -2.05 -10.36
CA SER A 474 17.69 -3.29 -9.81
C SER A 474 17.02 -3.05 -8.45
N ALA A 475 17.73 -2.45 -7.49
CA ALA A 475 17.25 -2.32 -6.11
C ALA A 475 16.10 -1.32 -5.95
N SER A 476 16.13 -0.22 -6.71
CA SER A 476 15.17 0.89 -6.58
C SER A 476 13.75 0.55 -6.99
N THR A 477 13.49 -0.63 -7.56
CA THR A 477 12.11 -1.10 -7.80
C THR A 477 11.35 -1.44 -6.52
N PHE A 478 12.06 -1.61 -5.39
CA PHE A 478 11.43 -1.89 -4.10
C PHE A 478 10.43 -0.81 -3.67
N ARG A 479 9.34 -1.23 -3.04
CA ARG A 479 8.41 -0.37 -2.30
C ARG A 479 7.93 -1.02 -1.01
N GLY A 480 8.06 -0.32 0.12
CA GLY A 480 7.85 -0.86 1.47
C GLY A 480 6.38 -1.01 1.90
N GLY A 481 5.43 -0.48 1.12
CA GLY A 481 4.00 -0.69 1.33
C GLY A 481 3.64 -2.18 1.23
N ASP A 482 3.81 -2.74 0.03
CA ASP A 482 3.52 -4.15 -0.27
C ASP A 482 4.76 -5.05 -0.38
N LYS A 483 5.96 -4.47 -0.22
CA LYS A 483 7.26 -5.17 -0.16
C LYS A 483 7.58 -5.92 -1.46
N ARG A 484 7.06 -5.44 -2.59
CA ARG A 484 7.41 -5.89 -3.94
C ARG A 484 8.64 -5.17 -4.47
N GLY A 485 9.24 -5.72 -5.53
CA GLY A 485 10.47 -5.21 -6.15
C GLY A 485 11.73 -5.51 -5.34
N GLY A 486 12.84 -4.89 -5.73
CA GLY A 486 14.16 -5.09 -5.15
C GLY A 486 15.14 -5.81 -6.08
N ALA A 487 16.36 -6.05 -5.59
CA ALA A 487 17.45 -6.64 -6.37
C ALA A 487 17.45 -8.17 -6.40
N ASN A 488 16.83 -8.83 -5.43
CA ASN A 488 16.69 -10.27 -5.37
C ASN A 488 15.78 -10.77 -6.50
N GLY A 489 16.22 -11.82 -7.19
CA GLY A 489 15.60 -12.31 -8.42
C GLY A 489 16.26 -11.78 -9.70
N ALA A 490 17.18 -10.81 -9.64
CA ALA A 490 17.82 -10.22 -10.82
C ALA A 490 16.81 -9.80 -11.91
N ARG A 491 15.62 -9.35 -11.52
CA ARG A 491 14.52 -9.09 -12.46
C ARG A 491 14.80 -7.96 -13.44
N LEU A 492 15.81 -7.12 -13.18
CA LEU A 492 16.38 -6.18 -14.15
C LEU A 492 16.84 -6.88 -15.45
N ALA A 493 17.23 -8.15 -15.39
CA ALA A 493 17.64 -8.93 -16.56
C ALA A 493 16.45 -9.59 -17.30
N LEU A 494 15.23 -9.46 -16.78
CA LEU A 494 14.00 -10.06 -17.30
C LEU A 494 13.02 -8.99 -17.80
N MET A 495 12.01 -9.44 -18.54
CA MET A 495 10.89 -8.58 -18.91
C MET A 495 9.95 -8.36 -17.71
N PRO A 496 9.41 -7.13 -17.53
CA PRO A 496 9.56 -5.96 -18.40
C PRO A 496 10.74 -5.05 -18.05
N GLN A 497 11.36 -5.19 -16.86
CA GLN A 497 12.32 -4.20 -16.33
C GLN A 497 13.52 -3.94 -17.25
N ARG A 498 13.96 -4.96 -17.99
CA ARG A 498 15.06 -4.86 -18.95
C ARG A 498 14.80 -3.84 -20.05
N ASP A 499 13.54 -3.66 -20.44
CA ASP A 499 13.12 -2.85 -21.59
C ASP A 499 12.61 -1.46 -21.20
N TRP A 500 12.52 -1.14 -19.90
CA TRP A 500 12.11 0.19 -19.45
C TRP A 500 13.10 1.27 -19.87
N ASP A 501 12.58 2.41 -20.34
CA ASP A 501 13.37 3.55 -20.82
C ASP A 501 14.36 4.04 -19.76
N VAL A 502 13.92 4.10 -18.50
CA VAL A 502 14.75 4.51 -17.35
C VAL A 502 15.96 3.59 -17.13
N ASN A 503 15.90 2.34 -17.60
CA ASN A 503 16.94 1.34 -17.39
C ASN A 503 17.89 1.19 -18.58
N ALA A 504 17.63 1.86 -19.71
CA ALA A 504 18.35 1.65 -20.97
C ALA A 504 19.89 1.80 -20.88
N ALA A 505 20.41 2.69 -20.02
CA ALA A 505 21.86 2.78 -19.77
C ALA A 505 22.36 1.71 -18.79
N ALA A 506 21.61 1.47 -17.71
CA ALA A 506 21.97 0.52 -16.66
C ALA A 506 22.11 -0.92 -17.18
N VAL A 507 21.20 -1.35 -18.06
CA VAL A 507 21.19 -2.72 -18.61
C VAL A 507 22.38 -3.01 -19.53
N ARG A 508 23.11 -1.99 -20.01
CA ARG A 508 24.32 -2.18 -20.84
C ARG A 508 25.45 -2.87 -20.09
N ALA A 509 25.46 -2.80 -18.75
CA ALA A 509 26.41 -3.53 -17.92
C ALA A 509 26.09 -5.03 -17.79
N LEU A 510 24.83 -5.44 -18.00
CA LEU A 510 24.38 -6.82 -17.76
C LEU A 510 25.17 -7.87 -18.55
N PRO A 511 25.47 -7.71 -19.86
CA PRO A 511 26.23 -8.74 -20.58
C PRO A 511 27.62 -9.02 -19.98
N VAL A 512 28.28 -8.00 -19.43
CA VAL A 512 29.59 -8.15 -18.77
C VAL A 512 29.42 -8.85 -17.42
N LEU A 513 28.42 -8.46 -16.64
CA LEU A 513 28.13 -9.07 -15.34
C LEU A 513 27.65 -10.51 -15.45
N GLU A 514 26.81 -10.82 -16.45
CA GLU A 514 26.40 -12.19 -16.79
C GLU A 514 27.59 -13.05 -17.18
N LYS A 515 28.57 -12.49 -17.90
CA LYS A 515 29.80 -13.21 -18.24
C LYS A 515 30.59 -13.57 -16.98
N ILE A 516 30.80 -12.60 -16.06
CA ILE A 516 31.48 -12.84 -14.77
C ILE A 516 30.75 -13.90 -13.94
N GLN A 517 29.41 -13.81 -13.89
CA GLN A 517 28.58 -14.78 -13.20
C GLN A 517 28.76 -16.20 -13.76
N LYS A 518 28.71 -16.36 -15.09
CA LYS A 518 28.88 -17.66 -15.76
C LYS A 518 30.29 -18.23 -15.63
N GLU A 519 31.32 -17.39 -15.78
CA GLU A 519 32.73 -17.82 -15.70
C GLU A 519 33.15 -18.21 -14.28
N SER A 520 32.64 -17.51 -13.26
CA SER A 520 32.91 -17.84 -11.87
C SER A 520 32.14 -19.09 -11.41
N GLY A 521 30.85 -19.17 -11.75
CA GLY A 521 29.95 -20.21 -11.24
C GLY A 521 29.78 -20.18 -9.71
N LYS A 522 30.02 -19.03 -9.06
CA LYS A 522 30.07 -18.90 -7.59
C LYS A 522 28.88 -18.19 -6.96
N ALA A 523 28.25 -17.26 -7.68
CA ALA A 523 27.19 -16.41 -7.17
C ALA A 523 26.07 -16.24 -8.22
N SER A 524 24.89 -15.83 -7.77
CA SER A 524 23.76 -15.47 -8.64
C SER A 524 24.04 -14.17 -9.39
N LEU A 525 23.36 -13.94 -10.51
CA LEU A 525 23.40 -12.65 -11.21
C LEU A 525 22.90 -11.53 -10.29
N ALA A 526 21.88 -11.79 -9.47
CA ALA A 526 21.37 -10.84 -8.48
C ALA A 526 22.46 -10.36 -7.51
N ASP A 527 23.26 -11.28 -6.97
CA ASP A 527 24.38 -10.93 -6.10
C ASP A 527 25.49 -10.20 -6.88
N ILE A 528 25.80 -10.62 -8.11
CA ILE A 528 26.80 -9.94 -8.96
C ILE A 528 26.40 -8.51 -9.28
N ILE A 529 25.12 -8.23 -9.56
CA ILE A 529 24.60 -6.87 -9.80
C ILE A 529 24.79 -5.99 -8.56
N VAL A 530 24.43 -6.48 -7.38
CA VAL A 530 24.60 -5.70 -6.13
C VAL A 530 26.08 -5.54 -5.78
N LEU A 531 26.89 -6.58 -5.96
CA LEU A 531 28.34 -6.54 -5.73
C LEU A 531 29.04 -5.59 -6.70
N ALA A 532 28.53 -5.45 -7.93
CA ALA A 532 29.00 -4.45 -8.89
C ALA A 532 28.86 -3.04 -8.32
N GLY A 533 27.69 -2.72 -7.76
CA GLY A 533 27.45 -1.46 -7.05
C GLY A 533 28.39 -1.25 -5.86
N VAL A 534 28.62 -2.28 -5.05
CA VAL A 534 29.58 -2.26 -3.94
C VAL A 534 30.98 -1.88 -4.42
N VAL A 535 31.48 -2.52 -5.49
CA VAL A 535 32.78 -2.20 -6.09
C VAL A 535 32.80 -0.76 -6.63
N GLY A 536 31.72 -0.32 -7.28
CA GLY A 536 31.60 1.06 -7.77
C GLY A 536 31.73 2.09 -6.66
N VAL A 537 31.03 1.90 -5.55
CA VAL A 537 31.04 2.81 -4.39
C VAL A 537 32.40 2.81 -3.68
N GLU A 538 33.01 1.64 -3.44
CA GLU A 538 34.34 1.56 -2.82
C GLU A 538 35.43 2.22 -3.68
N LYS A 539 35.39 2.01 -5.01
CA LYS A 539 36.28 2.70 -5.95
C LYS A 539 36.11 4.21 -5.88
N ALA A 540 34.85 4.69 -5.87
CA ALA A 540 34.55 6.12 -5.83
C ALA A 540 34.98 6.78 -4.52
N ALA A 541 34.80 6.11 -3.39
CA ALA A 541 35.26 6.57 -2.08
C ALA A 541 36.80 6.60 -1.98
N SER A 542 37.47 5.57 -2.50
CA SER A 542 38.93 5.51 -2.56
C SER A 542 39.51 6.64 -3.40
N ALA A 543 38.90 6.93 -4.56
CA ALA A 543 39.26 8.08 -5.39
C ALA A 543 39.00 9.44 -4.70
N ALA A 544 38.13 9.46 -3.69
CA ALA A 544 37.87 10.61 -2.83
C ALA A 544 38.82 10.69 -1.61
N GLY A 545 39.82 9.82 -1.54
CA GLY A 545 40.81 9.77 -0.47
C GLY A 545 40.35 9.02 0.79
N LEU A 546 39.25 8.26 0.72
CA LEU A 546 38.69 7.51 1.85
C LEU A 546 38.64 6.01 1.55
N SER A 547 39.36 5.23 2.36
CA SER A 547 39.21 3.78 2.36
C SER A 547 38.01 3.40 3.21
N ILE A 548 36.97 2.83 2.59
CA ILE A 548 35.77 2.38 3.27
C ILE A 548 35.41 0.97 2.82
N HIS A 549 34.98 0.14 3.77
CA HIS A 549 34.36 -1.14 3.47
C HIS A 549 32.86 -0.91 3.29
N VAL A 550 32.31 -1.35 2.15
CA VAL A 550 30.87 -1.35 1.93
C VAL A 550 30.32 -2.75 2.22
N PRO A 551 29.50 -2.92 3.28
CA PRO A 551 28.92 -4.22 3.61
C PRO A 551 28.16 -4.85 2.45
N PHE A 552 28.39 -6.15 2.25
CA PHE A 552 27.71 -6.96 1.26
C PHE A 552 27.23 -8.27 1.89
N ALA A 553 25.94 -8.55 1.76
CA ALA A 553 25.36 -9.83 2.15
C ALA A 553 25.05 -10.65 0.88
N PRO A 554 25.70 -11.80 0.63
CA PRO A 554 25.32 -12.71 -0.45
C PRO A 554 24.02 -13.45 -0.13
N GLY A 555 23.52 -14.22 -1.07
CA GLY A 555 22.38 -15.14 -0.90
C GLY A 555 21.18 -14.82 -1.79
N ARG A 556 21.25 -13.76 -2.62
CA ARG A 556 20.19 -13.50 -3.61
C ARG A 556 20.16 -14.62 -4.65
N VAL A 557 19.01 -14.77 -5.30
CA VAL A 557 18.79 -15.79 -6.33
C VAL A 557 18.35 -15.15 -7.63
N ASP A 558 18.41 -15.90 -8.72
CA ASP A 558 17.97 -15.45 -10.04
C ASP A 558 16.57 -15.98 -10.33
N ALA A 559 15.59 -15.09 -10.45
CA ALA A 559 14.23 -15.44 -10.82
C ALA A 559 14.19 -15.88 -12.30
N ARG A 560 13.12 -16.59 -12.66
CA ARG A 560 12.84 -16.94 -14.05
C ARG A 560 11.71 -16.08 -14.61
N GLN A 561 11.59 -16.04 -15.94
CA GLN A 561 10.52 -15.29 -16.59
C GLN A 561 9.13 -15.86 -16.26
N ASP A 562 8.98 -17.17 -16.09
CA ASP A 562 7.72 -17.81 -15.66
C ASP A 562 7.35 -17.51 -14.19
N GLN A 563 8.27 -16.89 -13.43
CA GLN A 563 8.06 -16.41 -12.06
C GLN A 563 7.91 -14.88 -12.00
N THR A 564 7.75 -14.22 -13.15
CA THR A 564 7.71 -12.77 -13.29
C THR A 564 6.53 -12.38 -14.18
N ASP A 565 5.44 -12.00 -13.55
CA ASP A 565 4.23 -11.53 -14.23
C ASP A 565 4.46 -10.13 -14.82
N ILE A 566 4.40 -10.03 -16.15
CA ILE A 566 4.75 -8.78 -16.85
C ILE A 566 3.81 -7.64 -16.45
N GLU A 567 2.50 -7.90 -16.39
CA GLU A 567 1.50 -6.86 -16.08
C GLU A 567 1.68 -6.33 -14.66
N MET A 568 1.94 -7.22 -13.70
CA MET A 568 2.17 -6.85 -12.30
C MET A 568 3.51 -6.14 -12.08
N PHE A 569 4.55 -6.47 -12.86
CA PHE A 569 5.84 -5.78 -12.77
C PHE A 569 5.84 -4.42 -13.46
N GLU A 570 5.02 -4.22 -14.50
CA GLU A 570 4.87 -2.92 -15.15
C GLU A 570 4.36 -1.83 -14.19
N LEU A 571 3.59 -2.21 -13.17
CA LEU A 571 3.17 -1.32 -12.09
C LEU A 571 4.32 -0.79 -11.22
N LEU A 572 5.52 -1.39 -11.34
CA LEU A 572 6.73 -0.94 -10.65
C LEU A 572 7.58 -0.01 -11.53
N GLU A 573 7.22 0.21 -12.80
CA GLU A 573 7.94 1.16 -13.65
C GLU A 573 7.77 2.58 -13.09
N PRO A 574 8.87 3.26 -12.72
CA PRO A 574 8.77 4.58 -12.12
C PRO A 574 8.35 5.61 -13.17
N ILE A 575 7.33 6.41 -12.88
CA ILE A 575 7.01 7.59 -13.71
C ILE A 575 8.00 8.75 -13.49
N ALA A 576 8.81 8.68 -12.44
CA ALA A 576 9.95 9.53 -12.15
C ALA A 576 10.95 8.80 -11.24
N ASP A 577 12.24 9.03 -11.46
CA ASP A 577 13.32 8.57 -10.57
C ASP A 577 14.28 9.73 -10.34
N GLY A 578 14.05 10.49 -9.26
CA GLY A 578 14.89 11.63 -8.90
C GLY A 578 16.31 11.23 -8.49
N PHE A 579 16.59 9.97 -8.17
CA PHE A 579 17.95 9.49 -7.89
C PHE A 579 18.77 9.33 -9.16
N ARG A 580 18.12 9.02 -10.29
CA ARG A 580 18.73 8.97 -11.63
C ARG A 580 18.34 10.12 -12.56
N ASN A 581 17.70 11.16 -12.01
CA ASN A 581 17.27 12.36 -12.74
C ASN A 581 16.34 12.07 -13.95
N TYR A 582 15.44 11.09 -13.78
CA TYR A 582 14.48 10.66 -14.80
C TYR A 582 13.07 11.19 -14.53
N ARG A 583 12.36 11.57 -15.59
CA ARG A 583 10.96 11.97 -15.55
C ARG A 583 10.21 11.59 -16.83
N ALA A 584 9.26 10.66 -16.73
CA ALA A 584 8.49 10.16 -17.87
C ALA A 584 7.27 11.05 -18.22
N ARG A 585 6.58 11.58 -17.20
CA ARG A 585 5.25 12.21 -17.32
C ARG A 585 5.18 13.51 -16.55
N LEU A 586 4.96 14.67 -17.20
CA LEU A 586 4.89 15.97 -16.52
C LEU A 586 3.52 16.33 -15.96
N ASP A 587 2.48 15.60 -16.35
CA ASP A 587 1.06 15.87 -16.07
C ASP A 587 0.56 15.38 -14.71
N VAL A 588 1.36 14.57 -13.99
CA VAL A 588 0.90 13.86 -12.78
C VAL A 588 1.10 14.66 -11.49
N SER A 589 2.33 15.11 -11.24
CA SER A 589 2.73 15.80 -9.99
C SER A 589 4.08 16.47 -10.19
N THR A 590 4.50 17.35 -9.27
CA THR A 590 5.85 17.94 -9.32
C THR A 590 6.94 16.88 -9.15
N THR A 591 8.08 17.07 -9.80
CA THR A 591 9.23 16.14 -9.74
C THR A 591 9.74 15.90 -8.33
N GLU A 592 9.82 16.93 -7.50
CA GLU A 592 10.21 16.80 -6.10
C GLU A 592 9.17 16.07 -5.24
N SER A 593 7.88 16.14 -5.56
CA SER A 593 6.86 15.37 -4.84
C SER A 593 6.97 13.87 -5.13
N LEU A 594 7.28 13.51 -6.38
CA LEU A 594 7.53 12.12 -6.75
C LEU A 594 8.85 11.59 -6.17
N LEU A 595 9.86 12.46 -5.99
CA LEU A 595 11.08 12.09 -5.26
C LEU A 595 10.78 11.74 -3.80
N ILE A 596 9.96 12.55 -3.11
CA ILE A 596 9.54 12.24 -1.73
C ILE A 596 8.73 10.95 -1.68
N ASP A 597 7.77 10.76 -2.59
CA ASP A 597 6.98 9.53 -2.64
C ASP A 597 7.86 8.29 -2.86
N LYS A 598 8.83 8.38 -3.79
CA LYS A 598 9.75 7.27 -4.03
C LYS A 598 10.69 7.01 -2.84
N ALA A 599 11.20 8.07 -2.21
CA ALA A 599 12.01 7.93 -1.01
C ALA A 599 11.23 7.26 0.14
N GLN A 600 9.95 7.62 0.28
CA GLN A 600 9.06 6.99 1.27
C GLN A 600 8.85 5.51 0.97
N GLN A 601 8.62 5.13 -0.30
CA GLN A 601 8.55 3.73 -0.71
C GLN A 601 9.84 2.97 -0.41
N LEU A 602 11.01 3.61 -0.53
CA LEU A 602 12.31 3.02 -0.18
C LEU A 602 12.61 3.08 1.33
N THR A 603 11.64 3.50 2.16
CA THR A 603 11.75 3.64 3.62
C THR A 603 12.85 4.60 4.06
N LEU A 604 13.23 5.55 3.19
CA LEU A 604 14.31 6.49 3.44
C LEU A 604 13.83 7.66 4.29
N THR A 605 14.72 8.10 5.18
CA THR A 605 14.62 9.39 5.86
C THR A 605 15.07 10.53 4.93
N ALA A 606 14.73 11.78 5.28
CA ALA A 606 15.18 12.94 4.50
C ALA A 606 16.72 13.04 4.42
N PRO A 607 17.51 12.79 5.49
CA PRO A 607 18.97 12.73 5.39
C PRO A 607 19.50 11.63 4.47
N GLU A 608 18.96 10.40 4.56
CA GLU A 608 19.38 9.29 3.70
C GLU A 608 19.09 9.58 2.23
N MET A 609 17.88 10.07 1.91
CA MET A 609 17.52 10.49 0.55
C MET A 609 18.45 11.59 0.04
N THR A 610 18.74 12.60 0.88
CA THR A 610 19.62 13.71 0.52
C THR A 610 21.02 13.21 0.18
N ALA A 611 21.63 12.40 1.06
CA ALA A 611 22.94 11.81 0.82
C ALA A 611 22.97 10.98 -0.48
N LEU A 612 21.96 10.13 -0.69
CA LEU A 612 21.84 9.32 -1.91
C LEU A 612 21.76 10.18 -3.17
N VAL A 613 20.88 11.21 -3.23
CA VAL A 613 20.79 12.06 -4.42
C VAL A 613 22.13 12.75 -4.70
N GLY A 614 22.74 13.38 -3.70
CA GLY A 614 24.02 14.07 -3.89
C GLY A 614 25.14 13.13 -4.36
N GLY A 615 25.22 11.93 -3.79
CA GLY A 615 26.18 10.90 -4.21
C GLY A 615 25.93 10.41 -5.62
N MET A 616 24.69 10.05 -5.95
CA MET A 616 24.32 9.57 -7.28
C MET A 616 24.67 10.58 -8.39
N ARG A 617 24.55 11.89 -8.10
CA ARG A 617 24.99 12.95 -9.03
C ARG A 617 26.49 12.96 -9.27
N VAL A 618 27.31 12.97 -8.22
CA VAL A 618 28.77 13.02 -8.40
C VAL A 618 29.34 11.72 -8.99
N LEU A 619 28.62 10.60 -8.82
CA LEU A 619 28.95 9.32 -9.45
C LEU A 619 28.54 9.26 -10.93
N GLY A 620 27.80 10.26 -11.43
CA GLY A 620 27.35 10.32 -12.81
C GLY A 620 26.30 9.26 -13.15
N ALA A 621 25.43 8.91 -12.19
CA ALA A 621 24.47 7.80 -12.30
C ALA A 621 23.10 8.23 -12.88
N ASN A 622 23.06 9.30 -13.68
CA ASN A 622 21.83 9.71 -14.36
C ASN A 622 21.42 8.66 -15.40
N PHE A 623 20.10 8.45 -15.58
CA PHE A 623 19.55 7.37 -16.40
C PHE A 623 20.01 7.38 -17.87
N ASP A 624 20.32 8.57 -18.39
CA ASP A 624 20.73 8.85 -19.76
C ASP A 624 22.19 9.33 -19.89
N GLY A 625 22.93 9.40 -18.77
CA GLY A 625 24.27 9.98 -18.72
C GLY A 625 24.31 11.51 -18.89
N SER A 626 23.18 12.22 -18.77
CA SER A 626 23.12 13.68 -18.82
C SER A 626 23.92 14.33 -17.69
N LYS A 627 24.26 15.62 -17.87
CA LYS A 627 24.99 16.43 -16.88
C LYS A 627 24.08 17.14 -15.87
N ASN A 628 22.76 16.93 -15.94
CA ASN A 628 21.82 17.56 -15.03
C ASN A 628 22.12 17.15 -13.58
N GLY A 629 22.32 18.13 -12.70
CA GLY A 629 22.65 17.89 -11.30
C GLY A 629 24.09 17.45 -11.05
N VAL A 630 24.90 17.18 -12.08
CA VAL A 630 26.28 16.70 -11.95
C VAL A 630 27.21 17.88 -11.65
N PHE A 631 27.09 18.44 -10.45
CA PHE A 631 27.85 19.62 -10.03
C PHE A 631 29.24 19.24 -9.52
N THR A 632 30.05 18.61 -10.36
CA THR A 632 31.44 18.26 -10.07
C THR A 632 32.26 18.20 -11.35
N ASP A 633 33.55 18.53 -11.25
CA ASP A 633 34.53 18.33 -12.32
C ASP A 633 35.29 16.99 -12.17
N ARG A 634 34.92 16.16 -11.19
CA ARG A 634 35.54 14.85 -10.86
C ARG A 634 34.52 13.71 -10.83
N VAL A 635 33.76 13.56 -11.91
CA VAL A 635 32.71 12.53 -12.00
C VAL A 635 33.27 11.13 -11.69
N GLY A 636 32.54 10.36 -10.88
CA GLY A 636 32.95 9.04 -10.40
C GLY A 636 33.74 9.07 -9.08
N VAL A 637 33.99 10.24 -8.51
CA VAL A 637 34.57 10.43 -7.18
C VAL A 637 33.44 10.72 -6.19
N LEU A 638 33.35 9.97 -5.08
CA LEU A 638 32.31 10.18 -4.07
C LEU A 638 32.67 11.36 -3.16
N SER A 639 32.36 12.57 -3.61
CA SER A 639 32.59 13.84 -2.91
C SER A 639 31.27 14.55 -2.58
N ASN A 640 31.33 15.51 -1.65
CA ASN A 640 30.20 16.39 -1.34
C ASN A 640 30.04 17.55 -2.35
N ASP A 641 30.68 17.50 -3.52
CA ASP A 641 30.74 18.59 -4.51
C ASP A 641 29.33 19.03 -4.96
N PHE A 642 28.37 18.10 -5.05
CA PHE A 642 26.97 18.43 -5.37
C PHE A 642 26.42 19.52 -4.44
N PHE A 643 26.54 19.35 -3.13
CA PHE A 643 25.97 20.29 -2.16
C PHE A 643 26.77 21.59 -2.10
N VAL A 644 28.10 21.49 -2.16
CA VAL A 644 29.01 22.66 -2.16
C VAL A 644 28.65 23.59 -3.32
N ASN A 645 28.52 23.05 -4.54
CA ASN A 645 28.24 23.84 -5.72
C ASN A 645 26.78 24.27 -5.85
N LEU A 646 25.82 23.47 -5.35
CA LEU A 646 24.40 23.85 -5.32
C LEU A 646 24.17 25.10 -4.46
N LEU A 647 24.86 25.20 -3.31
CA LEU A 647 24.69 26.27 -2.34
C LEU A 647 25.65 27.45 -2.56
N ASP A 648 26.51 27.38 -3.59
CA ASP A 648 27.44 28.45 -3.94
C ASP A 648 26.69 29.64 -4.55
N MET A 649 26.72 30.77 -3.84
CA MET A 649 26.03 31.99 -4.25
C MET A 649 26.65 32.69 -5.46
N ARG A 650 27.82 32.25 -5.95
CA ARG A 650 28.35 32.66 -7.26
C ARG A 650 27.40 32.32 -8.40
N TYR A 651 26.59 31.28 -8.24
CA TYR A 651 25.64 30.86 -9.26
C TYR A 651 24.23 31.41 -9.02
N GLU A 652 23.58 31.84 -10.10
CA GLU A 652 22.17 32.17 -10.18
C GLU A 652 21.43 31.11 -10.99
N TRP A 653 20.32 30.60 -10.45
CA TRP A 653 19.51 29.58 -11.10
C TRP A 653 18.34 30.20 -11.86
N LYS A 654 18.18 29.86 -13.15
CA LYS A 654 17.05 30.29 -13.99
C LYS A 654 16.46 29.10 -14.72
N ALA A 655 15.13 29.06 -14.81
CA ALA A 655 14.44 28.05 -15.62
C ALA A 655 14.80 28.24 -17.10
N THR A 656 14.95 27.13 -17.83
CA THR A 656 15.22 27.15 -19.28
C THR A 656 13.99 27.51 -20.09
N ASP A 657 12.80 27.20 -19.57
CA ASP A 657 11.51 27.37 -20.23
C ASP A 657 10.36 27.43 -19.20
N GLU A 658 9.12 27.53 -19.71
CA GLU A 658 7.90 27.65 -18.91
C GLU A 658 7.54 26.38 -18.11
N SER A 659 8.02 25.20 -18.52
CA SER A 659 7.78 23.96 -17.77
C SER A 659 8.43 24.00 -16.39
N LYS A 660 9.54 24.76 -16.25
CA LYS A 660 10.35 24.86 -15.03
C LYS A 660 10.75 23.48 -14.50
N GLU A 661 11.04 22.56 -15.41
CA GLU A 661 11.62 21.25 -15.08
C GLU A 661 13.15 21.27 -15.17
N LEU A 662 13.70 22.08 -16.09
CA LEU A 662 15.13 22.27 -16.27
C LEU A 662 15.56 23.70 -15.96
N PHE A 663 16.79 23.82 -15.44
CA PHE A 663 17.36 25.06 -14.96
C PHE A 663 18.83 25.18 -15.34
N GLU A 664 19.29 26.40 -15.57
CA GLU A 664 20.69 26.75 -15.75
C GLU A 664 21.21 27.49 -14.52
N GLY A 665 22.35 27.04 -13.99
CA GLY A 665 23.16 27.74 -13.00
C GLY A 665 24.20 28.59 -13.72
N ARG A 666 24.00 29.90 -13.73
CA ARG A 666 24.87 30.88 -14.40
C ARG A 666 25.75 31.59 -13.38
N ASP A 667 27.02 31.77 -13.71
CA ASP A 667 27.89 32.66 -12.94
C ASP A 667 27.29 34.07 -12.91
N ARG A 668 27.18 34.68 -11.73
CA ARG A 668 26.55 36.00 -11.56
C ARG A 668 27.35 37.14 -12.17
N GLU A 669 28.67 37.01 -12.27
CA GLU A 669 29.54 38.05 -12.79
C GLU A 669 29.64 37.97 -14.32
N THR A 670 29.82 36.76 -14.86
CA THR A 670 30.05 36.57 -16.30
C THR A 670 28.76 36.25 -17.08
N GLY A 671 27.74 35.73 -16.41
CA GLY A 671 26.51 35.23 -17.02
C GLY A 671 26.65 33.86 -17.72
N GLU A 672 27.85 33.27 -17.70
CA GLU A 672 28.13 31.98 -18.34
C GLU A 672 27.43 30.83 -17.63
N VAL A 673 26.86 29.88 -18.39
CA VAL A 673 26.25 28.67 -17.83
C VAL A 673 27.35 27.73 -17.34
N LYS A 674 27.40 27.47 -16.04
CA LYS A 674 28.31 26.49 -15.44
C LYS A 674 27.65 25.12 -15.25
N TYR A 675 26.38 25.10 -14.83
CA TYR A 675 25.65 23.87 -14.52
C TYR A 675 24.25 23.85 -15.12
N THR A 676 23.71 22.65 -15.33
CA THR A 676 22.29 22.42 -15.61
C THR A 676 21.70 21.52 -14.52
N ALA A 677 20.42 21.70 -14.21
CA ALA A 677 19.76 21.02 -13.10
C ALA A 677 18.31 20.72 -13.41
N SER A 678 17.76 19.69 -12.77
CA SER A 678 16.33 19.46 -12.70
C SER A 678 15.73 19.99 -11.39
N ARG A 679 14.41 19.90 -11.26
CA ARG A 679 13.73 20.13 -9.96
C ARG A 679 14.19 19.17 -8.86
N ALA A 680 14.51 17.92 -9.20
CA ALA A 680 15.02 16.93 -8.24
C ALA A 680 16.39 17.34 -7.67
N ASP A 681 17.13 18.20 -8.37
CA ASP A 681 18.40 18.76 -7.90
C ASP A 681 18.17 20.01 -7.05
N LEU A 682 17.42 20.97 -7.58
CA LEU A 682 17.28 22.29 -6.96
C LEU A 682 16.39 22.29 -5.71
N VAL A 683 15.56 21.26 -5.50
CA VAL A 683 14.73 21.15 -4.29
C VAL A 683 15.59 21.16 -3.02
N PHE A 684 16.80 20.61 -3.07
CA PHE A 684 17.75 20.61 -1.94
C PHE A 684 18.37 21.97 -1.65
N GLY A 685 18.27 22.93 -2.58
CA GLY A 685 18.66 24.34 -2.35
C GLY A 685 17.48 25.24 -1.96
N SER A 686 16.25 24.72 -2.05
CA SER A 686 15.00 25.51 -2.00
C SER A 686 14.13 25.17 -0.79
N ASN A 687 13.78 23.89 -0.59
CA ASN A 687 12.98 23.48 0.57
C ASN A 687 13.80 23.67 1.86
N SER A 688 13.25 24.36 2.85
CA SER A 688 14.01 24.74 4.05
C SER A 688 14.54 23.55 4.88
N VAL A 689 13.82 22.42 4.90
CA VAL A 689 14.26 21.22 5.64
C VAL A 689 15.36 20.50 4.86
N LEU A 690 15.16 20.28 3.55
CA LEU A 690 16.18 19.63 2.71
C LEU A 690 17.44 20.49 2.58
N ARG A 691 17.28 21.81 2.51
CA ARG A 691 18.40 22.75 2.49
C ARG A 691 19.22 22.69 3.76
N ALA A 692 18.59 22.60 4.93
CA ALA A 692 19.32 22.43 6.19
C ALA A 692 20.17 21.15 6.20
N VAL A 693 19.68 20.05 5.60
CA VAL A 693 20.47 18.82 5.43
C VAL A 693 21.59 19.02 4.40
N ALA A 694 21.31 19.70 3.28
CA ALA A 694 22.31 20.00 2.26
C ALA A 694 23.45 20.88 2.83
N GLU A 695 23.15 21.84 3.71
CA GLU A 695 24.14 22.68 4.39
C GLU A 695 25.07 21.87 5.29
N VAL A 696 24.56 20.82 5.96
CA VAL A 696 25.41 19.87 6.70
C VAL A 696 26.39 19.20 5.74
N TYR A 697 25.93 18.66 4.61
CA TYR A 697 26.84 17.97 3.68
C TYR A 697 27.74 18.91 2.88
N ALA A 698 27.36 20.17 2.68
CA ALA A 698 28.20 21.19 2.04
C ALA A 698 29.30 21.75 2.96
N SER A 699 29.21 21.51 4.27
CA SER A 699 30.18 22.04 5.23
C SER A 699 31.59 21.46 5.00
N SER A 700 32.62 22.26 5.29
CA SER A 700 34.02 21.89 5.01
C SER A 700 34.53 20.68 5.79
N ASP A 701 33.88 20.34 6.90
CA ASP A 701 34.15 19.18 7.76
C ASP A 701 33.31 17.94 7.40
N ALA A 702 32.44 18.03 6.40
CA ALA A 702 31.44 17.01 6.14
C ALA A 702 31.86 15.92 5.14
N HIS A 703 33.03 16.02 4.49
CA HIS A 703 33.45 15.07 3.45
C HIS A 703 33.39 13.60 3.90
N GLU A 704 34.01 13.27 5.04
CA GLU A 704 34.00 11.91 5.58
C GLU A 704 32.60 11.49 6.05
N LYS A 705 31.86 12.41 6.67
CA LYS A 705 30.49 12.16 7.11
C LYS A 705 29.57 11.83 5.93
N PHE A 706 29.64 12.62 4.86
CA PHE A 706 28.85 12.43 3.65
C PHE A 706 29.10 11.05 3.04
N VAL A 707 30.36 10.65 2.89
CA VAL A 707 30.72 9.33 2.35
C VAL A 707 30.17 8.19 3.22
N LYS A 708 30.28 8.30 4.56
CA LYS A 708 29.74 7.30 5.49
C LYS A 708 28.22 7.21 5.42
N ASP A 709 27.54 8.35 5.43
CA ASP A 709 26.07 8.40 5.37
C ASP A 709 25.54 7.89 4.01
N PHE A 710 26.22 8.23 2.90
CA PHE A 710 25.91 7.69 1.57
C PHE A 710 26.05 6.17 1.55
N VAL A 711 27.14 5.62 2.08
CA VAL A 711 27.36 4.18 2.15
C VAL A 711 26.30 3.49 3.01
N ALA A 712 25.95 4.07 4.16
CA ALA A 712 24.89 3.51 5.02
C ALA A 712 23.53 3.48 4.30
N ALA A 713 23.14 4.58 3.65
CA ALA A 713 21.90 4.66 2.89
C ALA A 713 21.91 3.73 1.66
N TRP A 714 23.05 3.59 0.98
CA TRP A 714 23.24 2.66 -0.13
C TRP A 714 23.01 1.21 0.31
N VAL A 715 23.68 0.80 1.40
CA VAL A 715 23.57 -0.55 1.96
C VAL A 715 22.13 -0.85 2.40
N LYS A 716 21.43 0.15 2.98
CA LYS A 716 20.00 0.02 3.31
C LYS A 716 19.19 -0.32 2.06
N VAL A 717 19.28 0.48 1.00
CA VAL A 717 18.49 0.27 -0.24
C VAL A 717 18.80 -1.08 -0.87
N MET A 718 20.07 -1.47 -0.95
CA MET A 718 20.48 -2.76 -1.53
C MET A 718 19.91 -3.98 -0.76
N ASN A 719 19.50 -3.81 0.49
CA ASN A 719 19.02 -4.88 1.36
C ASN A 719 17.52 -4.79 1.71
N LEU A 720 16.76 -3.87 1.13
CA LEU A 720 15.32 -3.69 1.44
C LEU A 720 14.46 -4.94 1.19
N ASP A 721 14.87 -5.81 0.28
CA ASP A 721 14.17 -7.06 -0.08
C ASP A 721 14.81 -8.33 0.49
N ARG A 722 15.81 -8.19 1.38
CA ARG A 722 16.56 -9.31 1.98
C ARG A 722 15.84 -9.95 3.15
N PHE A 723 14.58 -10.30 2.90
CA PHE A 723 13.72 -10.96 3.87
C PHE A 723 14.13 -12.41 4.18
N ASP A 724 15.01 -12.99 3.37
CA ASP A 724 15.69 -14.26 3.64
C ASP A 724 16.68 -14.19 4.81
N LEU A 725 17.06 -12.98 5.24
CA LEU A 725 17.96 -12.74 6.37
C LEU A 725 17.23 -12.38 7.68
N LEU A 726 15.89 -12.34 7.68
CA LEU A 726 15.05 -12.02 8.84
C LEU A 726 14.96 -13.15 9.87
#